data_AF-A0A524DBL0-F1
#
_entry.id   AF-A0A524DBL0-F1
#
_cell.length_a   1.000
_cell.length_b   1.000
_cell.length_c   1.000
_cell.angle_alpha   90.00
_cell.angle_beta   90.00
_cell.angle_gamma   90.00
#
_symmetry.space_group_name_H-M   'P 1'
#
loop_
_entity.id
_entity.type
_entity.pdbx_description
1 polymer ?
#
loop_
_entity_poly.entity_id
_entity_poly.type
_entity_poly.pdbx_seq_one_letter_code
_entity_poly.pdbx_strand_id
1 'polypeptide(L)'
;MIKNNQRNRFFIDFQKRLEQGKLLLEKNSHDWATRLFSDLYFRVESIVWLSKKRKEELILKITYIWKNYISILSSKEDYDFITIIDGYNRFLTYLLTVQDYTIFKEYTNKFLKLLLSRSNFSIPGIIKFINSITPTFMEQNNWIEIIELQILAIFLAKDFSKIKYLTRSKNYLEDLIRKIAPSDRKLFFYSLLENIHRKFNISKGLAEFNQALITKLIRKEIKLLGENVKSLKDIKVNKENYKSINEKLHTLYLYLINIGEQKWSVAIIKTVFYNSEKYETHKDAISKFYRSINQFKDRGMFDNIYELFIFLEERMISESNTKYNEGIIEIWVKACNIFSTRDEKKLLFITIERLQKYLVIPEKNSNIVHYFHTHNFLWQFKSQYLSFNEKEFWNMIFYRALFQQDDASLAKKIIPLLEENLHPYLKDFDSIIEEKEKYKAKIYQLAQIDKIPSDFKDFKIANIIIKISTKGEFSYRIHYSNRNIYENTLKKEYWNSKYLMTIYKNLFSTPSEQKYGFNLKEFGKLLFLSLPKPLRDYFIQFSQQILKPQICFVFDEVKVPFEFLYDEGGFIFLNYSLGYCIGRPSVMGSRFLTEQEPGSLDKPKEGSNIILIDCINALAPKKWNEQKSKKESLFHFSAGPNQLRFAKELFENNEKINEFIGLTGSDSSKEKIIQNISKGNNHIIYFVGNLIFLESHPAYSYFITNDEKILNIKELIELLEIKPNNIKPLIFLDVRILDRHGLLQKNALDYISKILKNISATNLKGILIRITPDFNKETKTIISEFFKSLLNNNNLGISLFKARKEFAKKHFPELIKTEESSSTKLKKNGEKETEFKKILPALNILLFGEPWNKL
;
A
#
# COMPACT_ATOMS: atom_id res chain seq x y z
N MET A 1 34.47 16.98 20.98
CA MET A 1 35.30 17.01 19.74
C MET A 1 35.82 15.64 19.30
N ILE A 2 36.36 14.79 20.18
CA ILE A 2 36.96 13.47 19.82
C ILE A 2 35.99 12.53 19.08
N LYS A 3 34.71 12.44 19.50
CA LYS A 3 33.67 11.63 18.83
C LYS A 3 33.32 12.10 17.40
N ASN A 4 33.38 13.41 17.12
CA ASN A 4 33.17 13.92 15.74
C ASN A 4 34.36 13.62 14.84
N ASN A 5 35.57 13.62 15.39
CA ASN A 5 36.79 13.31 14.65
C ASN A 5 36.85 11.83 14.22
N GLN A 6 36.42 10.92 15.09
CA GLN A 6 36.31 9.48 14.76
C GLN A 6 35.23 9.20 13.69
N ARG A 7 34.09 9.90 13.74
CA ARG A 7 33.02 9.78 12.74
C ARG A 7 33.45 10.26 11.36
N ASN A 8 34.11 11.42 11.29
CA ASN A 8 34.63 11.94 10.03
C ASN A 8 35.73 11.03 9.45
N ARG A 9 36.62 10.51 10.29
CA ARG A 9 37.63 9.51 9.88
C ARG A 9 37.00 8.25 9.29
N PHE A 10 35.90 7.76 9.87
CA PHE A 10 35.17 6.61 9.30
C PHE A 10 34.68 6.90 7.88
N PHE A 11 34.02 8.04 7.64
CA PHE A 11 33.51 8.37 6.30
C PHE A 11 34.62 8.59 5.27
N ILE A 12 35.74 9.20 5.67
CA ILE A 12 36.92 9.39 4.81
C ILE A 12 37.53 8.03 4.44
N ASP A 13 37.74 7.15 5.42
CA ASP A 13 38.28 5.81 5.20
C ASP A 13 37.32 4.94 4.36
N PHE A 14 36.02 5.02 4.64
CA PHE A 14 34.98 4.36 3.84
C PHE A 14 35.04 4.79 2.37
N GLN A 15 35.09 6.10 2.09
CA GLN A 15 35.18 6.60 0.73
C GLN A 15 36.49 6.19 0.05
N LYS A 16 37.63 6.25 0.76
CA LYS A 16 38.93 5.82 0.23
C LYS A 16 38.93 4.34 -0.16
N ARG A 17 38.34 3.48 0.69
CA ARG A 17 38.21 2.05 0.42
C ARG A 17 37.19 1.75 -0.69
N LEU A 18 36.12 2.54 -0.84
CA LEU A 18 35.23 2.44 -2.01
C LEU A 18 35.97 2.71 -3.32
N GLU A 19 36.76 3.78 -3.38
CA GLU A 19 37.58 4.10 -4.57
C GLU A 19 38.63 3.02 -4.82
N GLN A 20 39.28 2.49 -3.77
CA GLN A 20 40.18 1.36 -3.91
C GLN A 20 39.48 0.12 -4.48
N GLY A 21 38.27 -0.19 -4.02
CA GLY A 21 37.47 -1.29 -4.55
C GLY A 21 37.12 -1.09 -6.02
N LYS A 22 36.78 0.14 -6.42
CA LYS A 22 36.55 0.50 -7.83
C LYS A 22 37.80 0.28 -8.69
N LEU A 23 38.96 0.74 -8.23
CA LEU A 23 40.25 0.52 -8.90
C LEU A 23 40.61 -0.97 -9.02
N LEU A 24 40.29 -1.78 -8.01
CA LEU A 24 40.49 -3.23 -8.06
C LEU A 24 39.62 -3.89 -9.13
N LEU A 25 38.35 -3.48 -9.25
CA LEU A 25 37.46 -3.96 -10.31
C LEU A 25 37.95 -3.53 -11.70
N GLU A 26 38.38 -2.28 -11.87
CA GLU A 26 38.95 -1.79 -13.14
C GLU A 26 40.20 -2.57 -13.57
N LYS A 27 40.96 -3.09 -12.60
CA LYS A 27 42.11 -3.99 -12.80
C LYS A 27 41.74 -5.48 -12.87
N ASN A 28 40.46 -5.83 -12.97
CA ASN A 28 39.93 -7.20 -12.97
C ASN A 28 40.34 -8.05 -11.74
N SER A 29 40.69 -7.40 -10.63
CA SER A 29 41.09 -8.06 -9.38
C SER A 29 39.85 -8.39 -8.53
N HIS A 30 38.94 -9.21 -9.07
CA HIS A 30 37.62 -9.44 -8.47
C HIS A 30 37.67 -10.05 -7.07
N ASP A 31 38.58 -10.98 -6.77
CA ASP A 31 38.66 -11.60 -5.44
C ASP A 31 38.97 -10.56 -4.35
N TRP A 32 39.96 -9.71 -4.61
CA TRP A 32 40.34 -8.63 -3.69
C TRP A 32 39.23 -7.58 -3.56
N ALA A 33 38.57 -7.24 -4.66
CA ALA A 33 37.43 -6.34 -4.63
C ALA A 33 36.28 -6.93 -3.78
N THR A 34 35.91 -8.20 -3.97
CA THR A 34 34.88 -8.88 -3.18
C THR A 34 35.22 -8.89 -1.70
N ARG A 35 36.46 -9.26 -1.32
CA ARG A 35 36.89 -9.25 0.09
C ARG A 35 36.77 -7.86 0.70
N LEU A 36 37.25 -6.83 -0.01
CA LEU A 36 37.21 -5.45 0.46
C LEU A 36 35.76 -4.96 0.63
N PHE A 37 34.88 -5.26 -0.33
CA PHE A 37 33.48 -4.85 -0.26
C PHE A 37 32.69 -5.61 0.81
N SER A 38 32.95 -6.90 1.02
CA SER A 38 32.37 -7.65 2.13
C SER A 38 32.85 -7.11 3.49
N ASP A 39 34.14 -6.80 3.63
CA ASP A 39 34.69 -6.15 4.85
C ASP A 39 34.02 -4.80 5.11
N LEU A 40 33.88 -3.96 4.08
CA LEU A 40 33.19 -2.69 4.18
C LEU A 40 31.72 -2.85 4.59
N TYR A 41 31.02 -3.85 4.04
CA TYR A 41 29.64 -4.15 4.42
C TYR A 41 29.53 -4.48 5.91
N PHE A 42 30.28 -5.46 6.40
CA PHE A 42 30.22 -5.87 7.80
C PHE A 42 30.71 -4.78 8.75
N ARG A 43 31.64 -3.94 8.30
CA ARG A 43 32.07 -2.76 9.06
C ARG A 43 30.98 -1.70 9.16
N VAL A 44 30.18 -1.48 8.12
CA VAL A 44 29.00 -0.60 8.19
C VAL A 44 27.95 -1.18 9.14
N GLU A 45 27.66 -2.48 9.03
CA GLU A 45 26.67 -3.17 9.87
C GLU A 45 27.05 -3.15 11.36
N SER A 46 28.32 -3.34 11.69
CA SER A 46 28.81 -3.36 13.08
C SER A 46 28.80 -2.00 13.79
N ILE A 47 28.65 -0.88 13.07
CA ILE A 47 28.70 0.44 13.70
C ILE A 47 27.40 0.78 14.42
N VAL A 48 27.46 0.89 15.74
CA VAL A 48 26.30 1.16 16.61
C VAL A 48 25.74 2.58 16.44
N TRP A 49 26.59 3.59 16.16
CA TRP A 49 26.15 4.98 16.09
C TRP A 49 25.51 5.37 14.74
N LEU A 50 25.59 4.51 13.72
CA LEU A 50 24.91 4.73 12.45
C LEU A 50 23.44 4.33 12.58
N SER A 51 22.55 5.24 12.19
CA SER A 51 21.13 4.88 12.04
C SER A 51 20.97 3.78 10.99
N LYS A 52 19.95 2.93 11.13
CA LYS A 52 19.62 1.88 10.15
C LYS A 52 19.61 2.41 8.71
N LYS A 53 18.96 3.55 8.50
CA LYS A 53 18.92 4.26 7.21
C LYS A 53 20.32 4.59 6.67
N ARG A 54 21.21 5.11 7.52
CA ARG A 54 22.55 5.49 7.06
C ARG A 54 23.40 4.25 6.73
N LYS A 55 23.17 3.13 7.41
CA LYS A 55 23.80 1.85 7.05
C LYS A 55 23.35 1.40 5.66
N GLU A 56 22.04 1.37 5.42
CA GLU A 56 21.44 1.02 4.13
C GLU A 56 22.00 1.89 2.99
N GLU A 57 22.07 3.21 3.17
CA GLU A 57 22.67 4.14 2.19
C GLU A 57 24.12 3.80 1.83
N LEU A 58 24.94 3.46 2.84
CA LEU A 58 26.35 3.13 2.63
C LEU A 58 26.51 1.77 1.94
N ILE A 59 25.71 0.78 2.33
CA ILE A 59 25.68 -0.55 1.71
C ILE A 59 25.27 -0.45 0.24
N LEU A 60 24.27 0.37 -0.08
CA LEU A 60 23.85 0.59 -1.46
C LEU A 60 24.97 1.16 -2.34
N LYS A 61 25.84 2.03 -1.80
CA LYS A 61 27.00 2.52 -2.56
C LYS A 61 27.97 1.41 -2.92
N ILE A 62 28.25 0.48 -1.99
CA ILE A 62 29.10 -0.68 -2.25
C ILE A 62 28.51 -1.51 -3.39
N THR A 63 27.23 -1.85 -3.27
CA THR A 63 26.54 -2.66 -4.28
C THR A 63 26.42 -1.94 -5.63
N TYR A 64 26.25 -0.61 -5.65
CA TYR A 64 26.18 0.17 -6.87
C TYR A 64 27.48 0.11 -7.69
N ILE A 65 28.65 0.15 -7.05
CA ILE A 65 29.94 0.02 -7.74
C ILE A 65 30.03 -1.31 -8.48
N TRP A 66 29.67 -2.41 -7.81
CA TRP A 66 29.57 -3.73 -8.44
C TRP A 66 28.59 -3.75 -9.61
N LYS A 67 27.39 -3.21 -9.42
CA LYS A 67 26.35 -3.17 -10.46
C LYS A 67 26.83 -2.48 -11.72
N ASN A 68 27.48 -1.32 -11.56
CA ASN A 68 28.02 -0.54 -12.67
C ASN A 68 29.13 -1.32 -13.40
N TYR A 69 30.06 -1.90 -12.64
CA TYR A 69 31.14 -2.70 -13.21
C TYR A 69 30.63 -3.90 -14.01
N ILE A 70 29.68 -4.67 -13.48
CA ILE A 70 29.07 -5.81 -14.19
C ILE A 70 28.33 -5.35 -15.45
N SER A 71 27.67 -4.19 -15.41
CA SER A 71 27.02 -3.63 -16.60
C SER A 71 28.03 -3.32 -17.70
N ILE A 72 29.17 -2.72 -17.34
CA ILE A 72 30.28 -2.40 -18.26
C ILE A 72 30.90 -3.68 -18.82
N LEU A 73 31.13 -4.69 -17.98
CA LEU A 73 31.64 -5.98 -18.42
C LEU A 73 30.71 -6.66 -19.43
N SER A 74 29.40 -6.53 -19.24
CA SER A 74 28.39 -7.21 -20.07
C SER A 74 28.14 -6.52 -21.40
N SER A 75 28.41 -5.21 -21.50
CA SER A 75 28.16 -4.40 -22.69
C SER A 75 29.28 -4.42 -23.72
N LYS A 76 30.48 -4.91 -23.38
CA LYS A 76 31.61 -4.96 -24.29
C LYS A 76 31.54 -6.23 -25.16
N GLU A 77 31.67 -6.05 -26.47
CA GLU A 77 31.67 -7.15 -27.45
C GLU A 77 32.97 -7.97 -27.37
N ASP A 78 34.10 -7.33 -27.05
CA ASP A 78 35.45 -7.92 -27.12
C ASP A 78 36.07 -8.40 -25.79
N TYR A 79 35.30 -8.52 -24.69
CA TYR A 79 35.87 -8.93 -23.39
C TYR A 79 36.10 -10.44 -23.26
N ASP A 80 37.17 -10.80 -22.53
CA ASP A 80 37.48 -12.17 -22.11
C ASP A 80 36.33 -12.77 -21.27
N PHE A 81 35.80 -13.89 -21.74
CA PHE A 81 34.70 -14.63 -21.11
C PHE A 81 35.04 -15.11 -19.70
N ILE A 82 36.31 -15.43 -19.43
CA ILE A 82 36.77 -15.86 -18.10
C ILE A 82 36.59 -14.71 -17.12
N THR A 83 37.01 -13.51 -17.52
CA THR A 83 36.83 -12.28 -16.72
C THR A 83 35.35 -12.00 -16.44
N ILE A 84 34.47 -12.16 -17.44
CA ILE A 84 33.01 -11.97 -17.24
C ILE A 84 32.46 -12.99 -16.24
N ILE A 85 32.79 -14.28 -16.40
CA ILE A 85 32.32 -15.35 -15.50
C ILE A 85 32.82 -15.10 -14.08
N ASP A 86 34.10 -14.80 -13.89
CA ASP A 86 34.66 -14.53 -12.57
C ASP A 86 34.01 -13.30 -11.95
N GLY A 87 33.86 -12.20 -12.69
CA GLY A 87 33.18 -10.99 -12.22
C GLY A 87 31.76 -11.28 -11.71
N TYR A 88 30.94 -11.98 -12.49
CA TYR A 88 29.60 -12.39 -12.08
C TYR A 88 29.61 -13.34 -10.88
N ASN A 89 30.47 -14.36 -10.88
CA ASN A 89 30.56 -15.32 -9.78
C ASN A 89 30.92 -14.62 -8.45
N ARG A 90 31.89 -13.71 -8.50
CA ARG A 90 32.35 -12.92 -7.35
C ARG A 90 31.31 -11.93 -6.87
N PHE A 91 30.56 -11.32 -7.78
CA PHE A 91 29.45 -10.45 -7.41
C PHE A 91 28.29 -11.23 -6.78
N LEU A 92 27.88 -12.36 -7.38
CA LEU A 92 26.84 -13.22 -6.81
C LEU A 92 27.24 -13.77 -5.44
N THR A 93 28.51 -14.15 -5.25
CA THR A 93 29.06 -14.58 -3.95
C THR A 93 29.00 -13.46 -2.92
N TYR A 94 29.35 -12.23 -3.31
CA TYR A 94 29.19 -11.05 -2.46
C TYR A 94 27.72 -10.88 -2.03
N LEU A 95 26.78 -10.94 -2.98
CA LEU A 95 25.34 -10.78 -2.70
C LEU A 95 24.80 -11.85 -1.74
N LEU A 96 25.27 -13.10 -1.86
CA LEU A 96 24.94 -14.16 -0.91
C LEU A 96 25.52 -13.89 0.48
N THR A 97 26.77 -13.41 0.54
CA THR A 97 27.45 -13.08 1.80
C THR A 97 26.71 -11.98 2.56
N VAL A 98 26.19 -10.98 1.85
CA VAL A 98 25.41 -9.88 2.43
C VAL A 98 23.90 -10.16 2.51
N GLN A 99 23.46 -11.37 2.11
CA GLN A 99 22.07 -11.81 2.11
C GLN A 99 21.09 -10.93 1.29
N ASP A 100 21.57 -10.30 0.21
CA ASP A 100 20.71 -9.52 -0.70
C ASP A 100 20.14 -10.39 -1.82
N TYR A 101 19.12 -11.17 -1.46
CA TYR A 101 18.47 -12.12 -2.38
C TYR A 101 17.73 -11.46 -3.55
N THR A 102 17.31 -10.20 -3.41
CA THR A 102 16.58 -9.49 -4.46
C THR A 102 17.51 -9.16 -5.62
N ILE A 103 18.66 -8.56 -5.32
CA ILE A 103 19.68 -8.25 -6.32
C ILE A 103 20.32 -9.54 -6.84
N PHE A 104 20.50 -10.55 -5.98
CA PHE A 104 20.98 -11.86 -6.40
C PHE A 104 20.09 -12.48 -7.49
N LYS A 105 18.76 -12.47 -7.30
CA LYS A 105 17.79 -12.96 -8.31
C LYS A 105 17.91 -12.18 -9.62
N GLU A 106 17.99 -10.85 -9.55
CA GLU A 106 18.11 -9.97 -10.72
C GLU A 106 19.36 -10.29 -11.55
N TYR A 107 20.52 -10.34 -10.90
CA TYR A 107 21.81 -10.53 -11.58
C TYR A 107 22.04 -11.97 -12.02
N THR A 108 21.49 -12.95 -11.30
CA THR A 108 21.47 -14.35 -11.75
C THR A 108 20.70 -14.49 -13.06
N ASN A 109 19.54 -13.83 -13.17
CA ASN A 109 18.75 -13.84 -14.39
C ASN A 109 19.45 -13.09 -15.54
N LYS A 110 20.05 -11.92 -15.28
CA LYS A 110 20.86 -11.21 -16.27
C LYS A 110 22.01 -12.06 -16.78
N PHE A 111 22.72 -12.75 -15.88
CA PHE A 111 23.82 -13.61 -16.26
C PHE A 111 23.35 -14.79 -17.11
N LEU A 112 22.25 -15.46 -16.73
CA LEU A 112 21.67 -16.54 -17.54
C LEU A 112 21.29 -16.07 -18.95
N LYS A 113 20.67 -14.89 -19.08
CA LYS A 113 20.37 -14.32 -20.41
C LYS A 113 21.65 -14.11 -21.22
N LEU A 114 22.70 -13.57 -20.60
CA LEU A 114 24.01 -13.39 -21.25
C LEU A 114 24.59 -14.74 -21.71
N LEU A 115 24.59 -15.75 -20.83
CA LEU A 115 25.09 -17.10 -21.14
C LEU A 115 24.31 -17.75 -22.29
N LEU A 116 23.00 -17.55 -22.37
CA LEU A 116 22.15 -18.10 -23.44
C LEU A 116 22.30 -17.36 -24.77
N SER A 117 22.59 -16.06 -24.73
CA SER A 117 22.74 -15.23 -25.93
C SER A 117 24.04 -15.46 -26.70
N ARG A 118 25.06 -16.02 -26.04
CA ARG A 118 26.40 -16.19 -26.62
C ARG A 118 26.67 -17.66 -26.95
N SER A 119 27.10 -17.94 -28.18
CA SER A 119 27.36 -19.30 -28.70
C SER A 119 28.49 -20.05 -27.99
N ASN A 120 29.37 -19.34 -27.28
CA ASN A 120 30.62 -19.89 -26.75
C ASN A 120 30.45 -20.67 -25.43
N PHE A 121 29.28 -20.60 -24.79
CA PHE A 121 29.02 -21.30 -23.55
C PHE A 121 28.43 -22.69 -23.79
N SER A 122 29.05 -23.70 -23.18
CA SER A 122 28.55 -25.06 -23.27
C SER A 122 27.24 -25.24 -22.49
N ILE A 123 26.27 -25.92 -23.09
CA ILE A 123 25.01 -26.29 -22.43
C ILE A 123 25.25 -27.01 -21.08
N PRO A 124 26.19 -27.98 -20.96
CA PRO A 124 26.52 -28.57 -19.66
C PRO A 124 26.99 -27.56 -18.61
N GLY A 125 27.76 -26.53 -19.01
CA GLY A 125 28.18 -25.45 -18.12
C GLY A 125 27.01 -24.62 -17.61
N ILE A 126 26.06 -24.27 -18.50
CA ILE A 126 24.84 -23.54 -18.12
C ILE A 126 23.98 -24.37 -17.15
N ILE A 127 23.82 -25.68 -17.39
CA ILE A 127 23.09 -26.58 -16.49
C ILE A 127 23.80 -26.69 -15.13
N LYS A 128 25.14 -26.75 -15.11
CA LYS A 128 25.92 -26.75 -13.86
C LYS A 128 25.69 -25.46 -13.06
N PHE A 129 25.66 -24.32 -13.74
CA PHE A 129 25.35 -23.03 -13.11
C PHE A 129 23.91 -22.97 -12.57
N ILE A 130 22.92 -23.42 -13.34
CA ILE A 130 21.52 -23.53 -12.85
C ILE A 130 21.46 -24.40 -11.59
N ASN A 131 22.13 -25.55 -11.58
CA ASN A 131 22.17 -26.42 -10.42
C ASN A 131 22.88 -25.76 -9.22
N SER A 132 23.90 -24.91 -9.42
CA SER A 132 24.61 -24.29 -8.29
C SER A 132 23.81 -23.17 -7.61
N ILE A 133 22.96 -22.45 -8.34
CA ILE A 133 22.12 -21.36 -7.79
C ILE A 133 20.78 -21.84 -7.20
N THR A 134 20.29 -23.00 -7.63
CA THR A 134 18.98 -23.52 -7.22
C THR A 134 18.83 -23.72 -5.69
N PRO A 135 19.84 -24.22 -4.95
CA PRO A 135 19.78 -24.33 -3.49
C PRO A 135 19.46 -23.02 -2.78
N THR A 136 20.06 -21.91 -3.20
CA THR A 136 19.80 -20.59 -2.62
C THR A 136 18.33 -20.20 -2.77
N PHE A 137 17.74 -20.44 -3.95
CA PHE A 137 16.30 -20.16 -4.13
C PHE A 137 15.42 -21.12 -3.32
N MET A 138 15.88 -22.34 -3.03
CA MET A 138 15.17 -23.27 -2.14
C MET A 138 15.19 -22.80 -0.69
N GLU A 139 16.33 -22.30 -0.19
CA GLU A 139 16.43 -21.70 1.15
C GLU A 139 15.48 -20.52 1.32
N GLN A 140 15.24 -19.77 0.24
CA GLN A 140 14.30 -18.64 0.21
C GLN A 140 12.85 -19.02 -0.11
N ASN A 141 12.53 -20.32 -0.25
CA ASN A 141 11.20 -20.81 -0.68
C ASN A 141 10.68 -20.13 -1.97
N ASN A 142 11.58 -19.78 -2.89
CA ASN A 142 11.25 -19.12 -4.16
C ASN A 142 11.00 -20.17 -5.26
N TRP A 143 9.88 -20.88 -5.13
CA TRP A 143 9.50 -21.99 -6.02
C TRP A 143 9.27 -21.61 -7.47
N ILE A 144 8.83 -20.38 -7.75
CA ILE A 144 8.67 -19.89 -9.12
C ILE A 144 10.03 -19.89 -9.83
N GLU A 145 11.03 -19.26 -9.22
CA GLU A 145 12.38 -19.18 -9.80
C GLU A 145 12.97 -20.58 -9.99
N ILE A 146 12.80 -21.47 -9.00
CA ILE A 146 13.26 -22.86 -9.11
C ILE A 146 12.62 -23.55 -10.30
N ILE A 147 11.29 -23.48 -10.44
CA ILE A 147 10.56 -24.15 -11.53
C ILE A 147 10.95 -23.58 -12.90
N GLU A 148 11.06 -22.24 -13.02
CA GLU A 148 11.50 -21.59 -14.26
C GLU A 148 12.91 -22.05 -14.66
N LEU A 149 13.84 -22.10 -13.72
CA LEU A 149 15.21 -22.58 -13.95
C LEU A 149 15.27 -24.06 -14.30
N GLN A 150 14.48 -24.92 -13.64
CA GLN A 150 14.46 -26.34 -13.96
C GLN A 150 13.82 -26.60 -15.32
N ILE A 151 12.76 -25.87 -15.71
CA ILE A 151 12.17 -25.98 -17.05
C ILE A 151 13.16 -25.50 -18.12
N LEU A 152 13.89 -24.40 -17.88
CA LEU A 152 14.97 -23.97 -18.75
C LEU A 152 16.05 -25.05 -18.88
N ALA A 153 16.46 -25.68 -17.77
CA ALA A 153 17.42 -26.78 -17.79
C ALA A 153 16.90 -27.99 -18.59
N ILE A 154 15.61 -28.34 -18.49
CA ILE A 154 14.95 -29.38 -19.31
C ILE A 154 15.03 -29.02 -20.80
N PHE A 155 14.72 -27.77 -21.14
CA PHE A 155 14.77 -27.30 -22.52
C PHE A 155 16.19 -27.41 -23.11
N LEU A 156 17.22 -27.10 -22.32
CA LEU A 156 18.61 -27.16 -22.77
C LEU A 156 19.19 -28.59 -22.78
N ALA A 157 18.88 -29.39 -21.77
CA ALA A 157 19.51 -30.69 -21.54
C ALA A 157 19.22 -31.71 -22.65
N LYS A 158 20.26 -32.46 -23.05
CA LYS A 158 20.09 -33.72 -23.80
C LYS A 158 19.84 -34.90 -22.85
N ASP A 159 20.41 -34.85 -21.65
CA ASP A 159 20.28 -35.84 -20.59
C ASP A 159 19.76 -35.19 -19.31
N PHE A 160 18.60 -35.64 -18.83
CA PHE A 160 17.93 -35.11 -17.65
C PHE A 160 18.55 -35.58 -16.33
N SER A 161 19.39 -36.62 -16.33
CA SER A 161 20.11 -37.08 -15.11
C SER A 161 20.96 -35.96 -14.49
N LYS A 162 21.40 -35.01 -15.32
CA LYS A 162 22.22 -33.86 -14.93
C LYS A 162 21.41 -32.73 -14.27
N ILE A 163 20.08 -32.83 -14.21
CA ILE A 163 19.21 -31.81 -13.59
C ILE A 163 18.90 -32.25 -12.15
N LYS A 164 19.66 -31.74 -11.18
CA LYS A 164 19.67 -32.26 -9.81
C LYS A 164 18.36 -32.03 -9.06
N TYR A 165 17.64 -30.94 -9.34
CA TYR A 165 16.48 -30.49 -8.57
C TYR A 165 15.14 -30.72 -9.29
N LEU A 166 15.14 -31.50 -10.38
CA LEU A 166 13.95 -31.78 -11.18
C LEU A 166 12.85 -32.46 -10.37
N THR A 167 13.17 -33.51 -9.59
CA THR A 167 12.16 -34.25 -8.81
C THR A 167 11.47 -33.37 -7.78
N ARG A 168 12.24 -32.52 -7.07
CA ARG A 168 11.69 -31.65 -6.04
C ARG A 168 10.81 -30.54 -6.62
N SER A 169 11.23 -29.93 -7.72
CA SER A 169 10.44 -28.91 -8.44
C SER A 169 9.17 -29.52 -9.06
N LYS A 170 9.27 -30.74 -9.60
CA LYS A 170 8.13 -31.52 -10.09
C LYS A 170 7.08 -31.73 -9.00
N ASN A 171 7.47 -32.25 -7.84
CA ASN A 171 6.51 -32.57 -6.77
C ASN A 171 5.75 -31.33 -6.32
N TYR A 172 6.46 -30.21 -6.14
CA TYR A 172 5.82 -28.94 -5.79
C TYR A 172 4.85 -28.46 -6.87
N LEU A 173 5.23 -28.56 -8.15
CA LEU A 173 4.39 -28.17 -9.27
C LEU A 173 3.15 -29.08 -9.37
N GLU A 174 3.28 -30.39 -9.14
CA GLU A 174 2.14 -31.33 -9.11
C GLU A 174 1.15 -30.99 -7.99
N ASP A 175 1.65 -30.65 -6.80
CA ASP A 175 0.79 -30.23 -5.68
C ASP A 175 0.06 -28.92 -5.96
N LEU A 176 0.71 -27.97 -6.64
CA LEU A 176 0.07 -26.74 -7.10
C LEU A 176 -1.03 -27.02 -8.13
N ILE A 177 -0.75 -27.87 -9.12
CA ILE A 177 -1.71 -28.19 -10.20
C ILE A 177 -2.95 -28.89 -9.67
N ARG A 178 -2.82 -29.73 -8.65
CA ARG A 178 -3.95 -30.37 -7.96
C ARG A 178 -4.88 -29.36 -7.27
N LYS A 179 -4.42 -28.14 -7.01
CA LYS A 179 -5.27 -27.04 -6.52
C LYS A 179 -6.02 -26.32 -7.65
N ILE A 180 -5.70 -26.58 -8.91
CA ILE A 180 -6.27 -25.91 -10.09
C ILE A 180 -7.23 -26.86 -10.80
N ALA A 181 -8.40 -26.33 -11.18
CA ALA A 181 -9.41 -27.10 -11.91
C ALA A 181 -8.86 -27.58 -13.28
N PRO A 182 -9.17 -28.80 -13.73
CA PRO A 182 -8.67 -29.35 -14.99
C PRO A 182 -8.83 -28.44 -16.22
N SER A 183 -9.94 -27.71 -16.31
CA SER A 183 -10.21 -26.75 -17.39
C SER A 183 -9.18 -25.61 -17.50
N ASP A 184 -8.56 -25.25 -16.38
CA ASP A 184 -7.73 -24.04 -16.25
C ASP A 184 -6.22 -24.38 -16.23
N ARG A 185 -5.86 -25.65 -16.01
CA ARG A 185 -4.46 -26.12 -15.94
C ARG A 185 -3.67 -25.77 -17.19
N LYS A 186 -4.27 -25.95 -18.37
CA LYS A 186 -3.62 -25.65 -19.66
C LYS A 186 -3.24 -24.17 -19.79
N LEU A 187 -4.09 -23.26 -19.32
CA LEU A 187 -3.82 -21.82 -19.33
C LEU A 187 -2.76 -21.42 -18.31
N PHE A 188 -2.75 -22.08 -17.15
CA PHE A 188 -1.70 -21.93 -16.15
C PHE A 188 -0.32 -22.29 -16.74
N PHE A 189 -0.21 -23.47 -17.36
CA PHE A 189 1.03 -23.91 -18.00
C PHE A 189 1.44 -23.03 -19.18
N TYR A 190 0.49 -22.62 -20.02
CA TYR A 190 0.76 -21.70 -21.12
C TYR A 190 1.43 -20.42 -20.60
N SER A 191 0.87 -19.83 -19.54
CA SER A 191 1.40 -18.62 -18.92
C SER A 191 2.78 -18.84 -18.31
N LEU A 192 3.01 -19.97 -17.64
CA LEU A 192 4.32 -20.32 -17.09
C LEU A 192 5.39 -20.42 -18.19
N LEU A 193 5.10 -21.14 -19.28
CA LEU A 193 6.04 -21.31 -20.39
C LEU A 193 6.28 -20.02 -21.16
N GLU A 194 5.24 -19.21 -21.39
CA GLU A 194 5.40 -17.91 -22.04
C GLU A 194 6.29 -16.97 -21.20
N ASN A 195 6.13 -16.96 -19.87
CA ASN A 195 7.00 -16.18 -19.00
C ASN A 195 8.45 -16.65 -19.06
N ILE A 196 8.72 -17.96 -19.05
CA ILE A 196 10.08 -18.51 -19.17
C ILE A 196 10.70 -18.14 -20.51
N HIS A 197 9.95 -18.32 -21.60
CA HIS A 197 10.37 -18.01 -22.96
C HIS A 197 10.84 -16.55 -23.08
N ARG A 198 10.01 -15.62 -22.61
CA ARG A 198 10.30 -14.18 -22.64
C ARG A 198 11.36 -13.77 -21.63
N LYS A 199 11.34 -14.32 -20.42
CA LYS A 199 12.33 -14.02 -19.38
C LYS A 199 13.74 -14.31 -19.87
N PHE A 200 13.95 -15.43 -20.56
CA PHE A 200 15.28 -15.84 -21.02
C PHE A 200 15.59 -15.54 -22.49
N ASN A 201 14.75 -14.76 -23.19
CA ASN A 201 14.91 -14.40 -24.61
C ASN A 201 15.24 -15.61 -25.50
N ILE A 202 14.47 -16.69 -25.37
CA ILE A 202 14.74 -17.93 -26.11
C ILE A 202 14.51 -17.67 -27.60
N SER A 203 15.53 -17.90 -28.42
CA SER A 203 15.55 -17.55 -29.85
C SER A 203 14.47 -18.24 -30.70
N LYS A 204 14.04 -19.43 -30.29
CA LYS A 204 12.94 -20.15 -30.96
C LYS A 204 11.60 -19.46 -30.70
N GLY A 205 10.68 -19.50 -31.66
CA GLY A 205 9.32 -19.01 -31.43
C GLY A 205 8.64 -19.76 -30.27
N LEU A 206 7.68 -19.11 -29.57
CA LEU A 206 7.00 -19.70 -28.40
C LEU A 206 6.38 -21.08 -28.71
N ALA A 207 5.80 -21.26 -29.90
CA ALA A 207 5.22 -22.53 -30.33
C ALA A 207 6.27 -23.65 -30.44
N GLU A 208 7.44 -23.34 -31.03
CA GLU A 208 8.55 -24.28 -31.17
C GLU A 208 9.19 -24.61 -29.82
N PHE A 209 9.35 -23.60 -28.95
CA PHE A 209 9.81 -23.79 -27.59
C PHE A 209 8.89 -24.75 -26.82
N ASN A 210 7.58 -24.51 -26.88
CA ASN A 210 6.58 -25.36 -26.26
C ASN A 210 6.63 -26.79 -26.84
N GLN A 211 6.68 -26.94 -28.16
CA GLN A 211 6.74 -28.25 -28.81
C GLN A 211 8.00 -29.04 -28.45
N ALA A 212 9.15 -28.37 -28.36
CA ALA A 212 10.41 -28.98 -27.92
C ALA A 212 10.33 -29.47 -26.47
N LEU A 213 9.77 -28.65 -25.57
CA LEU A 213 9.54 -29.04 -24.17
C LEU A 213 8.54 -30.20 -24.04
N ILE A 214 7.41 -30.12 -24.74
CA ILE A 214 6.38 -31.18 -24.74
C ILE A 214 7.01 -32.51 -25.17
N THR A 215 7.78 -32.52 -26.26
CA THR A 215 8.45 -33.72 -26.77
C THR A 215 9.42 -34.30 -25.73
N LYS A 216 10.17 -33.44 -25.04
CA LYS A 216 11.12 -33.82 -24.00
C LYS A 216 10.43 -34.36 -22.73
N LEU A 217 9.34 -33.76 -22.30
CA LEU A 217 8.58 -34.14 -21.10
C LEU A 217 7.78 -35.44 -21.30
N ILE A 218 7.24 -35.69 -22.50
CA ILE A 218 6.51 -36.92 -22.82
C ILE A 218 7.42 -38.16 -22.83
N ARG A 219 8.67 -38.03 -23.30
CA ARG A 219 9.63 -39.14 -23.43
C ARG A 219 10.08 -39.76 -22.10
N LYS A 220 9.73 -39.18 -20.94
CA LYS A 220 10.26 -39.60 -19.62
C LYS A 220 9.20 -39.95 -18.56
N GLU A 221 7.99 -40.35 -18.97
CA GLU A 221 6.92 -40.85 -18.08
C GLU A 221 6.59 -39.94 -16.87
N ILE A 222 6.61 -38.62 -17.05
CA ILE A 222 6.02 -37.74 -16.06
C ILE A 222 4.49 -37.76 -16.26
N LYS A 223 3.81 -38.86 -15.89
CA LYS A 223 2.41 -39.15 -16.26
C LYS A 223 1.44 -37.97 -16.05
N LEU A 224 1.52 -37.28 -14.90
CA LEU A 224 0.58 -36.20 -14.55
C LEU A 224 0.88 -34.85 -15.24
N LEU A 225 2.16 -34.49 -15.39
CA LEU A 225 2.56 -33.32 -16.17
C LEU A 225 2.37 -33.57 -17.67
N GLY A 226 2.62 -34.79 -18.14
CA GLY A 226 2.58 -35.17 -19.55
C GLY A 226 1.20 -34.96 -20.19
N GLU A 227 0.11 -35.32 -19.51
CA GLU A 227 -1.26 -35.11 -20.04
C GLU A 227 -1.65 -33.62 -20.08
N ASN A 228 -1.39 -32.89 -18.99
CA ASN A 228 -1.68 -31.45 -18.94
C ASN A 228 -0.80 -30.65 -19.93
N VAL A 229 0.46 -31.04 -20.11
CA VAL A 229 1.42 -30.43 -21.04
C VAL A 229 1.13 -30.83 -22.49
N LYS A 230 0.61 -32.04 -22.76
CA LYS A 230 0.14 -32.45 -24.11
C LYS A 230 -0.95 -31.51 -24.63
N SER A 231 -1.88 -31.11 -23.76
CA SER A 231 -2.98 -30.19 -24.10
C SER A 231 -2.54 -28.76 -24.46
N LEU A 232 -1.27 -28.40 -24.24
CA LEU A 232 -0.73 -27.10 -24.65
C LEU A 232 -0.63 -26.95 -26.17
N LYS A 233 -0.57 -28.06 -26.92
CA LYS A 233 -0.60 -28.02 -28.40
C LYS A 233 -1.88 -27.36 -28.94
N ASP A 234 -2.95 -27.39 -28.14
CA ASP A 234 -4.27 -26.92 -28.53
C ASP A 234 -4.48 -25.43 -28.24
N ILE A 235 -3.55 -24.78 -27.51
CA ILE A 235 -3.64 -23.35 -27.21
C ILE A 235 -2.86 -22.57 -28.28
N LYS A 236 -3.59 -21.96 -29.20
CA LYS A 236 -3.07 -20.93 -30.10
C LYS A 236 -3.78 -19.62 -29.82
N VAL A 237 -3.09 -18.64 -29.25
CA VAL A 237 -3.65 -17.30 -29.04
C VAL A 237 -3.55 -16.51 -30.35
N ASN A 238 -4.68 -16.07 -30.89
CA ASN A 238 -4.78 -15.26 -32.11
C ASN A 238 -5.75 -14.09 -31.90
N LYS A 239 -5.89 -13.20 -32.88
CA LYS A 239 -6.79 -12.03 -32.78
C LYS A 239 -8.26 -12.39 -32.53
N GLU A 240 -8.70 -13.57 -32.95
CA GLU A 240 -10.11 -14.00 -32.82
C GLU A 240 -10.43 -14.50 -31.41
N ASN A 241 -9.49 -15.22 -30.77
CA ASN A 241 -9.73 -15.85 -29.48
C ASN A 241 -9.05 -15.15 -28.29
N TYR A 242 -8.21 -14.13 -28.51
CA TYR A 242 -7.44 -13.50 -27.43
C TYR A 242 -8.33 -12.93 -26.32
N LYS A 243 -9.49 -12.34 -26.65
CA LYS A 243 -10.40 -11.76 -25.65
C LYS A 243 -10.88 -12.83 -24.67
N SER A 244 -11.39 -13.94 -25.19
CA SER A 244 -11.85 -15.08 -24.38
C SER A 244 -10.72 -15.70 -23.55
N ILE A 245 -9.51 -15.81 -24.12
CA ILE A 245 -8.34 -16.32 -23.39
C ILE A 245 -7.95 -15.36 -22.25
N ASN A 246 -7.90 -14.05 -22.52
CA ASN A 246 -7.57 -13.05 -21.50
C ASN A 246 -8.61 -13.00 -20.38
N GLU A 247 -9.90 -13.18 -20.66
CA GLU A 247 -10.94 -13.30 -19.64
C GLU A 247 -10.71 -14.54 -18.76
N LYS A 248 -10.41 -15.69 -19.36
CA LYS A 248 -10.09 -16.91 -18.60
C LYS A 248 -8.82 -16.75 -17.76
N LEU A 249 -7.79 -16.07 -18.28
CA LEU A 249 -6.58 -15.73 -17.52
C LEU A 249 -6.90 -14.78 -16.36
N HIS A 250 -7.82 -13.83 -16.56
CA HIS A 250 -8.30 -12.93 -15.51
C HIS A 250 -8.95 -13.71 -14.36
N THR A 251 -9.86 -14.63 -14.69
CA THR A 251 -10.50 -15.51 -13.70
C THR A 251 -9.48 -16.41 -13.01
N LEU A 252 -8.51 -16.97 -13.75
CA LEU A 252 -7.50 -17.87 -13.20
C LEU A 252 -6.59 -17.16 -12.18
N TYR A 253 -6.12 -15.94 -12.47
CA TYR A 253 -5.24 -15.28 -11.50
C TYR A 253 -6.00 -14.84 -10.24
N LEU A 254 -7.27 -14.43 -10.37
CA LEU A 254 -8.13 -14.14 -9.22
C LEU A 254 -8.37 -15.40 -8.39
N TYR A 255 -8.56 -16.54 -9.04
CA TYR A 255 -8.67 -17.84 -8.38
C TYR A 255 -7.39 -18.17 -7.59
N LEU A 256 -6.21 -18.04 -8.21
CA LEU A 256 -4.92 -18.28 -7.56
C LEU A 256 -4.72 -17.39 -6.32
N ILE A 257 -5.13 -16.13 -6.40
CA ILE A 257 -5.12 -15.21 -5.26
C ILE A 257 -5.98 -15.73 -4.12
N ASN A 258 -7.21 -16.15 -4.42
CA ASN A 258 -8.16 -16.59 -3.41
C ASN A 258 -7.65 -17.85 -2.69
N ILE A 259 -7.00 -18.79 -3.39
CA ILE A 259 -6.47 -20.02 -2.78
C ILE A 259 -5.09 -19.86 -2.12
N GLY A 260 -4.55 -18.64 -2.02
CA GLY A 260 -3.25 -18.37 -1.38
C GLY A 260 -2.02 -18.63 -2.25
N GLU A 261 -2.18 -18.68 -3.57
CA GLU A 261 -1.13 -18.88 -4.57
C GLU A 261 -0.77 -17.57 -5.32
N GLN A 262 -0.77 -16.44 -4.61
CA GLN A 262 -0.63 -15.09 -5.21
C GLN A 262 0.72 -14.82 -5.91
N LYS A 263 1.79 -15.57 -5.59
CA LYS A 263 3.04 -15.41 -6.36
C LYS A 263 2.84 -15.85 -7.81
N TRP A 264 2.01 -16.87 -8.05
CA TRP A 264 1.71 -17.38 -9.38
C TRP A 264 0.75 -16.48 -10.15
N SER A 265 -0.12 -15.72 -9.48
CA SER A 265 -0.99 -14.75 -10.16
C SER A 265 -0.21 -13.61 -10.83
N VAL A 266 0.95 -13.22 -10.28
CA VAL A 266 1.88 -12.27 -10.94
C VAL A 266 2.36 -12.78 -12.29
N ALA A 267 2.67 -14.07 -12.41
CA ALA A 267 3.07 -14.67 -13.68
C ALA A 267 1.92 -14.60 -14.71
N ILE A 268 0.68 -14.91 -14.31
CA ILE A 268 -0.49 -14.79 -15.19
C ILE A 268 -0.71 -13.34 -15.64
N ILE A 269 -0.54 -12.35 -14.75
CA ILE A 269 -0.70 -10.92 -15.08
C ILE A 269 0.33 -10.48 -16.12
N LYS A 270 1.59 -10.92 -16.00
CA LYS A 270 2.63 -10.67 -17.02
C LYS A 270 2.20 -11.24 -18.38
N THR A 271 1.64 -12.44 -18.43
CA THR A 271 1.09 -13.04 -19.65
C THR A 271 -0.08 -12.23 -20.23
N VAL A 272 -1.02 -11.77 -19.40
CA VAL A 272 -2.13 -10.90 -19.84
C VAL A 272 -1.62 -9.60 -20.43
N PHE A 273 -0.58 -9.00 -19.83
CA PHE A 273 0.07 -7.80 -20.34
C PHE A 273 0.65 -8.05 -21.74
N TYR A 274 1.45 -9.09 -21.91
CA TYR A 274 2.06 -9.42 -23.20
C TYR A 274 1.03 -9.73 -24.30
N ASN A 275 -0.04 -10.45 -23.97
CA ASN A 275 -1.11 -10.72 -24.93
C ASN A 275 -1.84 -9.44 -25.33
N SER A 276 -2.10 -8.53 -24.38
CA SER A 276 -2.77 -7.25 -24.66
C SER A 276 -1.87 -6.34 -25.49
N GLU A 277 -0.58 -6.29 -25.21
CA GLU A 277 0.39 -5.53 -26.01
C GLU A 277 0.51 -6.04 -27.45
N LYS A 278 0.39 -7.36 -27.66
CA LYS A 278 0.47 -7.98 -28.99
C LYS A 278 -0.80 -7.78 -29.84
N TYR A 279 -1.98 -7.79 -29.21
CA TYR A 279 -3.27 -7.85 -29.91
C TYR A 279 -4.16 -6.60 -29.74
N GLU A 280 -3.79 -5.67 -28.85
CA GLU A 280 -4.45 -4.38 -28.63
C GLU A 280 -3.42 -3.24 -28.68
N THR A 281 -3.67 -2.11 -28.03
CA THR A 281 -2.70 -1.02 -27.89
C THR A 281 -1.88 -1.16 -26.61
N HIS A 282 -0.66 -0.64 -26.60
CA HIS A 282 0.18 -0.57 -25.39
C HIS A 282 -0.51 0.18 -24.24
N LYS A 283 -1.32 1.21 -24.57
CA LYS A 283 -2.13 1.95 -23.59
C LYS A 283 -3.19 1.05 -22.93
N ASP A 284 -3.84 0.18 -23.70
CA ASP A 284 -4.81 -0.78 -23.16
C ASP A 284 -4.15 -1.83 -22.26
N ALA A 285 -2.97 -2.31 -22.66
CA ALA A 285 -2.15 -3.22 -21.87
C ALA A 285 -1.78 -2.60 -20.50
N ILE A 286 -1.31 -1.35 -20.50
CA ILE A 286 -1.03 -0.58 -19.26
C ILE A 286 -2.29 -0.41 -18.41
N SER A 287 -3.43 -0.07 -19.02
CA SER A 287 -4.71 0.11 -18.30
C SER A 287 -5.14 -1.19 -17.59
N LYS A 288 -5.10 -2.32 -18.28
CA LYS A 288 -5.40 -3.65 -17.71
C LYS A 288 -4.41 -4.02 -16.61
N PHE A 289 -3.14 -3.68 -16.78
CA PHE A 289 -2.12 -3.91 -15.76
C PHE A 289 -2.39 -3.13 -14.46
N TYR A 290 -2.74 -1.84 -14.58
CA TYR A 290 -3.12 -1.03 -13.42
C TYR A 290 -4.40 -1.52 -12.74
N ARG A 291 -5.36 -2.07 -13.50
CA ARG A 291 -6.53 -2.74 -12.93
C ARG A 291 -6.11 -3.93 -12.05
N SER A 292 -5.13 -4.73 -12.47
CA SER A 292 -4.58 -5.81 -11.64
C SER A 292 -3.84 -5.30 -10.41
N ILE A 293 -3.06 -4.21 -10.52
CA ILE A 293 -2.41 -3.55 -9.36
C ILE A 293 -3.46 -3.11 -8.33
N ASN A 294 -4.54 -2.46 -8.75
CA ASN A 294 -5.59 -2.01 -7.85
C ASN A 294 -6.25 -3.19 -7.12
N GLN A 295 -6.50 -4.30 -7.80
CA GLN A 295 -7.03 -5.51 -7.17
C GLN A 295 -6.09 -6.12 -6.12
N PHE A 296 -4.76 -5.99 -6.31
CA PHE A 296 -3.76 -6.44 -5.34
C PHE A 296 -3.68 -5.47 -4.16
N LYS A 297 -3.80 -4.17 -4.43
CA LYS A 297 -3.86 -3.12 -3.41
C LYS A 297 -5.03 -3.35 -2.46
N ASP A 298 -6.22 -3.63 -3.00
CA ASP A 298 -7.43 -3.90 -2.21
C ASP A 298 -7.28 -5.14 -1.31
N ARG A 299 -6.34 -6.03 -1.62
CA ARG A 299 -5.99 -7.24 -0.84
C ARG A 299 -4.79 -7.07 0.08
N GLY A 300 -4.17 -5.88 0.10
CA GLY A 300 -2.92 -5.61 0.80
C GLY A 300 -1.75 -6.48 0.33
N MET A 301 -1.64 -6.74 -0.98
CA MET A 301 -0.56 -7.54 -1.59
C MET A 301 0.58 -6.65 -2.11
N PHE A 302 1.16 -5.83 -1.23
CA PHE A 302 2.09 -4.78 -1.62
C PHE A 302 3.42 -5.28 -2.19
N ASP A 303 3.96 -6.41 -1.71
CA ASP A 303 5.16 -7.03 -2.29
C ASP A 303 4.95 -7.43 -3.75
N ASN A 304 3.78 -8.02 -4.07
CA ASN A 304 3.44 -8.39 -5.43
C ASN A 304 3.22 -7.16 -6.32
N ILE A 305 2.63 -6.08 -5.79
CA ILE A 305 2.50 -4.80 -6.50
C ILE A 305 3.87 -4.24 -6.84
N TYR A 306 4.81 -4.29 -5.89
CA TYR A 306 6.18 -3.85 -6.11
C TYR A 306 6.85 -4.67 -7.23
N GLU A 307 6.70 -5.99 -7.24
CA GLU A 307 7.21 -6.83 -8.34
C GLU A 307 6.60 -6.46 -9.71
N LEU A 308 5.30 -6.15 -9.75
CA LEU A 308 4.63 -5.70 -10.97
C LEU A 308 5.19 -4.34 -11.46
N PHE A 309 5.55 -3.43 -10.55
CA PHE A 309 6.19 -2.17 -10.92
C PHE A 309 7.61 -2.37 -11.47
N ILE A 310 8.39 -3.30 -10.90
CA ILE A 310 9.70 -3.69 -11.48
C ILE A 310 9.51 -4.20 -12.91
N PHE A 311 8.51 -5.06 -13.13
CA PHE A 311 8.23 -5.60 -14.45
C PHE A 311 7.93 -4.51 -15.49
N LEU A 312 7.10 -3.51 -15.15
CA LEU A 312 6.82 -2.40 -16.08
C LEU A 312 8.05 -1.54 -16.34
N GLU A 313 8.86 -1.26 -15.31
CA GLU A 313 10.12 -0.55 -15.46
C GLU A 313 11.04 -1.25 -16.46
N GLU A 314 11.24 -2.57 -16.31
CA GLU A 314 12.08 -3.36 -17.22
C GLU A 314 11.58 -3.28 -18.67
N ARG A 315 10.26 -3.33 -18.89
CA ARG A 315 9.67 -3.19 -20.24
C ARG A 315 9.93 -1.81 -20.83
N MET A 316 9.75 -0.74 -20.08
CA MET A 316 9.95 0.62 -20.59
C MET A 316 11.42 0.99 -20.78
N ILE A 317 12.35 0.44 -19.98
CA ILE A 317 13.80 0.61 -20.22
C ILE A 317 14.18 0.00 -21.58
N SER A 318 13.63 -1.16 -21.94
CA SER A 318 13.95 -1.81 -23.21
C SER A 318 13.50 -1.02 -24.45
N GLU A 319 12.63 -0.02 -24.27
CA GLU A 319 12.02 0.79 -25.34
C GLU A 319 12.56 2.23 -25.37
N SER A 320 13.39 2.63 -24.40
CA SER A 320 13.81 4.02 -24.20
C SER A 320 15.32 4.20 -24.18
N ASN A 321 15.84 5.00 -25.12
CA ASN A 321 17.25 5.41 -25.15
C ASN A 321 17.54 6.70 -24.36
N THR A 322 16.52 7.38 -23.81
CA THR A 322 16.73 8.62 -23.07
C THR A 322 17.06 8.36 -21.60
N LYS A 323 18.01 9.13 -21.05
CA LYS A 323 18.34 9.09 -19.61
C LYS A 323 17.18 9.57 -18.74
N TYR A 324 16.43 10.57 -19.21
CA TYR A 324 15.20 11.05 -18.59
C TYR A 324 13.98 10.42 -19.29
N ASN A 325 13.22 9.61 -18.56
CA ASN A 325 12.03 8.94 -19.08
C ASN A 325 10.82 9.27 -18.19
N GLU A 326 9.93 10.12 -18.72
CA GLU A 326 8.69 10.52 -18.03
C GLU A 326 7.85 9.29 -17.66
N GLY A 327 7.64 8.35 -18.58
CA GLY A 327 6.88 7.13 -18.31
C GLY A 327 7.38 6.36 -17.08
N ILE A 328 8.69 6.12 -16.98
CA ILE A 328 9.31 5.44 -15.82
C ILE A 328 9.09 6.24 -14.54
N ILE A 329 9.28 7.56 -14.59
CA ILE A 329 9.06 8.45 -13.45
C ILE A 329 7.60 8.35 -12.99
N GLU A 330 6.64 8.40 -13.91
CA GLU A 330 5.21 8.35 -13.58
C GLU A 330 4.78 7.04 -12.95
N ILE A 331 5.37 5.93 -13.40
CA ILE A 331 5.15 4.63 -12.79
C ILE A 331 5.59 4.65 -11.31
N TRP A 332 6.80 5.16 -11.04
CA TRP A 332 7.32 5.18 -9.67
C TRP A 332 6.63 6.23 -8.78
N VAL A 333 6.13 7.33 -9.34
CA VAL A 333 5.24 8.29 -8.65
C VAL A 333 3.94 7.59 -8.22
N LYS A 334 3.30 6.83 -9.11
CA LYS A 334 2.11 6.03 -8.77
C LYS A 334 2.40 4.98 -7.70
N ALA A 335 3.55 4.31 -7.77
CA ALA A 335 3.98 3.36 -6.76
C ALA A 335 4.16 4.02 -5.39
N CYS A 336 4.81 5.20 -5.33
CA CYS A 336 4.96 5.98 -4.09
C CYS A 336 3.61 6.32 -3.47
N ASN A 337 2.63 6.74 -4.28
CA ASN A 337 1.27 6.99 -3.82
C ASN A 337 0.62 5.74 -3.18
N ILE A 338 0.82 4.56 -3.78
CA ILE A 338 0.28 3.29 -3.24
C ILE A 338 0.92 2.95 -1.89
N PHE A 339 2.24 3.05 -1.77
CA PHE A 339 2.96 2.66 -0.54
C PHE A 339 2.93 3.74 0.57
N SER A 340 2.43 4.95 0.27
CA SER A 340 2.35 6.05 1.24
C SER A 340 1.35 5.86 2.38
N THR A 341 0.45 4.88 2.31
CA THR A 341 -0.56 4.65 3.34
C THR A 341 0.05 3.93 4.56
N ARG A 342 0.75 4.68 5.41
CA ARG A 342 1.23 4.49 6.81
C ARG A 342 1.91 3.17 7.26
N ASP A 343 1.72 2.03 6.61
CA ASP A 343 2.28 0.73 7.07
C ASP A 343 3.49 0.24 6.24
N GLU A 344 3.70 0.77 5.03
CA GLU A 344 4.68 0.25 4.06
C GLU A 344 5.97 1.07 3.94
N LYS A 345 6.58 1.42 5.08
CA LYS A 345 7.78 2.30 5.10
C LYS A 345 8.94 1.75 4.28
N LYS A 346 9.13 0.42 4.29
CA LYS A 346 10.22 -0.24 3.55
C LYS A 346 9.97 -0.15 2.04
N LEU A 347 8.78 -0.51 1.56
CA LEU A 347 8.46 -0.43 0.14
C LEU A 347 8.43 1.02 -0.35
N LEU A 348 7.85 1.94 0.42
CA LEU A 348 7.89 3.37 0.10
C LEU A 348 9.32 3.88 -0.02
N PHE A 349 10.21 3.51 0.91
CA PHE A 349 11.61 3.90 0.88
C PHE A 349 12.30 3.42 -0.42
N ILE A 350 12.22 2.12 -0.71
CA ILE A 350 12.85 1.54 -1.92
C ILE A 350 12.26 2.15 -3.20
N THR A 351 10.96 2.44 -3.19
CA THR A 351 10.26 3.08 -4.32
C THR A 351 10.72 4.53 -4.52
N ILE A 352 10.92 5.29 -3.43
CA ILE A 352 11.49 6.65 -3.46
C ILE A 352 12.91 6.61 -4.03
N GLU A 353 13.76 5.67 -3.57
CA GLU A 353 15.12 5.54 -4.10
C GLU A 353 15.14 5.21 -5.60
N ARG A 354 14.25 4.31 -6.04
CA ARG A 354 14.08 4.01 -7.46
C ARG A 354 13.59 5.22 -8.26
N LEU A 355 12.62 5.98 -7.76
CA LEU A 355 12.18 7.23 -8.39
C LEU A 355 13.34 8.23 -8.54
N GLN A 356 14.14 8.41 -7.49
CA GLN A 356 15.30 9.30 -7.51
C GLN A 356 16.37 8.87 -8.53
N LYS A 357 16.55 7.56 -8.76
CA LYS A 357 17.47 7.04 -9.77
C LYS A 357 17.15 7.55 -11.18
N TYR A 358 15.87 7.73 -11.51
CA TYR A 358 15.45 8.20 -12.84
C TYR A 358 15.23 9.71 -12.92
N LEU A 359 15.22 10.40 -11.78
CA LEU A 359 15.06 11.86 -11.71
C LEU A 359 16.40 12.58 -11.97
N VAL A 360 17.01 12.27 -13.11
CA VAL A 360 18.18 13.00 -13.64
C VAL A 360 17.73 14.34 -14.22
N ILE A 361 18.66 15.27 -14.45
CA ILE A 361 18.34 16.54 -15.12
C ILE A 361 17.91 16.25 -16.55
N PRO A 362 16.75 16.75 -17.00
CA PRO A 362 16.28 16.51 -18.36
C PRO A 362 17.13 17.26 -19.39
N GLU A 363 17.34 16.63 -20.56
CA GLU A 363 18.07 17.23 -21.67
C GLU A 363 17.21 18.21 -22.49
N LYS A 364 15.87 18.11 -22.38
CA LYS A 364 14.90 18.97 -23.06
C LYS A 364 14.25 19.92 -22.06
N ASN A 365 14.18 21.21 -22.41
CA ASN A 365 13.52 22.24 -21.61
C ASN A 365 12.06 21.84 -21.28
N SER A 366 11.34 21.27 -22.26
CA SER A 366 9.95 20.81 -22.08
C SER A 366 9.72 19.94 -20.86
N ASN A 367 10.75 19.23 -20.38
CA ASN A 367 10.64 18.27 -19.31
C ASN A 367 11.08 18.84 -17.94
N ILE A 368 11.55 20.10 -17.91
CA ILE A 368 12.01 20.78 -16.68
C ILE A 368 10.85 20.99 -15.70
N VAL A 369 9.65 21.28 -16.22
CA VAL A 369 8.44 21.44 -15.40
C VAL A 369 8.09 20.13 -14.68
N HIS A 370 8.12 19.01 -15.41
CA HIS A 370 7.89 17.68 -14.85
C HIS A 370 8.97 17.28 -13.83
N TYR A 371 10.24 17.66 -14.06
CA TYR A 371 11.33 17.45 -13.12
C TYR A 371 11.06 18.13 -11.77
N PHE A 372 10.75 19.43 -11.77
CA PHE A 372 10.46 20.17 -10.54
C PHE A 372 9.16 19.73 -9.88
N HIS A 373 8.14 19.37 -10.67
CA HIS A 373 6.91 18.78 -10.17
C HIS A 373 7.16 17.50 -9.38
N THR A 374 7.97 16.61 -9.94
CA THR A 374 8.33 15.33 -9.31
C THR A 374 9.15 15.54 -8.03
N HIS A 375 10.04 16.54 -7.98
CA HIS A 375 10.74 16.90 -6.73
C HIS A 375 9.79 17.40 -5.64
N ASN A 376 8.82 18.25 -6.00
CA ASN A 376 7.78 18.67 -5.06
C ASN A 376 6.94 17.46 -4.58
N PHE A 377 6.63 16.51 -5.46
CA PHE A 377 5.96 15.26 -5.08
C PHE A 377 6.81 14.44 -4.10
N LEU A 378 8.10 14.24 -4.38
CA LEU A 378 9.03 13.55 -3.48
C LEU A 378 9.09 14.20 -2.09
N TRP A 379 9.04 15.54 -2.03
CA TRP A 379 8.97 16.28 -0.77
C TRP A 379 7.77 15.88 0.11
N GLN A 380 6.61 15.64 -0.48
CA GLN A 380 5.41 15.26 0.26
C GLN A 380 5.56 13.92 1.00
N PHE A 381 6.31 12.96 0.45
CA PHE A 381 6.48 11.62 1.05
C PHE A 381 7.73 11.51 1.91
N LYS A 382 8.83 12.13 1.48
CA LYS A 382 10.09 12.08 2.24
C LYS A 382 9.97 12.75 3.60
N SER A 383 9.17 13.81 3.73
CA SER A 383 9.06 14.61 4.96
C SER A 383 8.64 13.82 6.19
N GLN A 384 7.94 12.71 5.98
CA GLN A 384 7.50 11.82 7.04
C GLN A 384 8.58 10.85 7.55
N TYR A 385 9.51 10.43 6.68
CA TYR A 385 10.35 9.25 6.93
C TYR A 385 11.85 9.51 6.70
N LEU A 386 12.20 10.58 6.00
CA LEU A 386 13.54 10.86 5.48
C LEU A 386 13.95 12.31 5.72
N SER A 387 15.16 12.49 6.23
CA SER A 387 15.82 13.80 6.25
C SER A 387 16.09 14.32 4.85
N PHE A 388 15.69 15.57 4.58
CA PHE A 388 16.01 16.26 3.34
C PHE A 388 17.39 16.86 3.32
N ASN A 389 17.93 16.98 2.11
CA ASN A 389 19.05 17.87 1.83
C ASN A 389 18.55 19.26 1.38
N GLU A 390 19.48 20.21 1.29
CA GLU A 390 19.17 21.61 0.96
C GLU A 390 18.67 21.76 -0.49
N LYS A 391 19.18 20.91 -1.39
CA LYS A 391 18.82 20.89 -2.82
C LYS A 391 17.36 20.50 -3.03
N GLU A 392 16.91 19.46 -2.32
CA GLU A 392 15.51 19.00 -2.33
C GLU A 392 14.55 20.08 -1.81
N PHE A 393 14.99 20.87 -0.81
CA PHE A 393 14.22 22.02 -0.33
C PHE A 393 14.09 23.11 -1.41
N TRP A 394 15.19 23.52 -2.04
CA TRP A 394 15.15 24.55 -3.08
C TRP A 394 14.40 24.12 -4.34
N ASN A 395 14.54 22.87 -4.79
CA ASN A 395 13.75 22.33 -5.91
C ASN A 395 12.25 22.40 -5.63
N MET A 396 11.84 22.05 -4.40
CA MET A 396 10.45 22.13 -3.99
C MET A 396 9.95 23.58 -3.93
N ILE A 397 10.69 24.48 -3.28
CA ILE A 397 10.29 25.89 -3.16
C ILE A 397 10.22 26.56 -4.53
N PHE A 398 11.21 26.31 -5.41
CA PHE A 398 11.21 26.81 -6.78
C PHE A 398 9.95 26.36 -7.53
N TYR A 399 9.62 25.06 -7.44
CA TYR A 399 8.40 24.54 -8.05
C TYR A 399 7.15 25.27 -7.57
N ARG A 400 7.02 25.44 -6.24
CA ARG A 400 5.82 26.07 -5.66
C ARG A 400 5.72 27.55 -5.99
N ALA A 401 6.85 28.28 -5.95
CA ALA A 401 6.89 29.69 -6.32
C ALA A 401 6.44 29.90 -7.77
N LEU A 402 7.06 29.19 -8.72
CA LEU A 402 6.83 29.43 -10.15
C LEU A 402 5.52 28.81 -10.68
N PHE A 403 5.23 27.57 -10.29
CA PHE A 403 4.14 26.77 -10.90
C PHE A 403 2.87 26.70 -10.05
N GLN A 404 2.93 27.00 -8.75
CA GLN A 404 1.73 26.98 -7.89
C GLN A 404 1.26 28.35 -7.42
N GLN A 405 2.15 29.34 -7.32
CA GLN A 405 1.85 30.69 -6.80
C GLN A 405 2.22 31.81 -7.77
N ASP A 406 2.66 31.46 -8.99
CA ASP A 406 2.97 32.39 -10.07
C ASP A 406 3.95 33.54 -9.68
N ASP A 407 4.79 33.33 -8.67
CA ASP A 407 5.76 34.31 -8.16
C ASP A 407 7.10 34.22 -8.91
N ALA A 408 7.11 34.79 -10.11
CA ALA A 408 8.29 34.83 -10.98
C ALA A 408 9.50 35.53 -10.32
N SER A 409 9.28 36.56 -9.51
CA SER A 409 10.37 37.31 -8.87
C SER A 409 11.12 36.47 -7.84
N LEU A 410 10.37 35.74 -7.00
CA LEU A 410 10.95 34.88 -5.99
C LEU A 410 11.62 33.66 -6.64
N ALA A 411 10.97 33.08 -7.66
CA ALA A 411 11.53 31.99 -8.44
C ALA A 411 12.89 32.36 -9.07
N LYS A 412 13.01 33.55 -9.69
CA LYS A 412 14.29 34.06 -10.23
C LYS A 412 15.37 34.17 -9.14
N LYS A 413 15.02 34.66 -7.95
CA LYS A 413 15.95 34.74 -6.80
C LYS A 413 16.39 33.38 -6.26
N ILE A 414 15.61 32.31 -6.47
CA ILE A 414 15.95 30.96 -6.03
C ILE A 414 16.91 30.26 -7.00
N ILE A 415 16.96 30.64 -8.28
CA ILE A 415 17.80 29.97 -9.30
C ILE A 415 19.26 29.79 -8.84
N PRO A 416 19.95 30.79 -8.28
CA PRO A 416 21.34 30.62 -7.81
C PRO A 416 21.51 29.60 -6.68
N LEU A 417 20.43 29.26 -5.98
CA LEU A 417 20.41 28.30 -4.87
C LEU A 417 20.12 26.86 -5.34
N LEU A 418 19.74 26.69 -6.61
CA LEU A 418 19.59 25.39 -7.27
C LEU A 418 20.97 24.83 -7.68
N GLU A 419 21.03 23.55 -8.03
CA GLU A 419 22.27 22.94 -8.51
C GLU A 419 22.81 23.66 -9.77
N GLU A 420 24.12 23.90 -9.82
CA GLU A 420 24.77 24.68 -10.90
C GLU A 420 24.52 24.09 -12.30
N ASN A 421 24.41 22.77 -12.40
CA ASN A 421 24.09 22.04 -13.63
C ASN A 421 22.64 22.27 -14.13
N LEU A 422 21.74 22.82 -13.31
CA LEU A 422 20.40 23.24 -13.73
C LEU A 422 20.41 24.64 -14.35
N HIS A 423 21.37 25.50 -14.00
CA HIS A 423 21.37 26.90 -14.43
C HIS A 423 21.28 27.10 -15.95
N PRO A 424 21.98 26.31 -16.81
CA PRO A 424 21.87 26.45 -18.26
C PRO A 424 20.44 26.29 -18.80
N TYR A 425 19.67 25.39 -18.20
CA TYR A 425 18.27 25.10 -18.58
C TYR A 425 17.28 26.13 -18.02
N LEU A 426 17.74 27.01 -17.13
CA LEU A 426 16.94 28.04 -16.46
C LEU A 426 17.27 29.46 -16.93
N LYS A 427 18.19 29.61 -17.89
CA LYS A 427 18.59 30.93 -18.44
C LYS A 427 17.46 31.62 -19.18
N ASP A 428 16.68 30.87 -19.96
CA ASP A 428 15.51 31.37 -20.66
C ASP A 428 14.25 31.17 -19.79
N PHE A 429 14.07 32.10 -18.85
CA PHE A 429 12.98 32.01 -17.88
C PHE A 429 11.60 32.19 -18.52
N ASP A 430 11.50 32.96 -19.61
CA ASP A 430 10.23 33.24 -20.28
C ASP A 430 9.74 32.01 -21.05
N SER A 431 10.65 31.25 -21.68
CA SER A 431 10.33 29.95 -22.26
C SER A 431 9.75 28.96 -21.24
N ILE A 432 10.25 28.95 -20.00
CA ILE A 432 9.74 28.07 -18.93
C ILE A 432 8.32 28.45 -18.52
N ILE A 433 7.99 29.75 -18.53
CA ILE A 433 6.63 30.24 -18.24
C ILE A 433 5.66 29.79 -19.35
N GLU A 434 6.08 29.79 -20.62
CA GLU A 434 5.24 29.28 -21.71
C GLU A 434 5.04 27.76 -21.64
N GLU A 435 6.11 27.02 -21.33
CA GLU A 435 6.05 25.57 -21.16
C GLU A 435 5.18 25.18 -19.97
N LYS A 436 5.21 25.96 -18.89
CA LYS A 436 4.31 25.80 -17.72
C LYS A 436 2.86 25.69 -18.15
N GLU A 437 2.36 26.61 -18.98
CA GLU A 437 0.94 26.61 -19.37
C GLU A 437 0.58 25.38 -20.22
N LYS A 438 1.49 24.95 -21.10
CA LYS A 438 1.33 23.70 -21.87
C LYS A 438 1.34 22.46 -20.97
N TYR A 439 2.17 22.45 -19.93
CA TYR A 439 2.36 21.30 -19.03
C TYR A 439 1.30 21.21 -17.93
N LYS A 440 0.70 22.34 -17.53
CA LYS A 440 -0.40 22.42 -16.56
C LYS A 440 -1.54 21.46 -16.95
N ALA A 441 -1.88 21.37 -18.24
CA ALA A 441 -2.88 20.42 -18.75
C ALA A 441 -2.49 18.93 -18.63
N LYS A 442 -1.20 18.59 -18.52
CA LYS A 442 -0.68 17.20 -18.46
C LYS A 442 -0.45 16.70 -17.03
N ILE A 443 0.05 17.55 -16.13
CA ILE A 443 0.44 17.20 -14.74
C ILE A 443 -0.75 16.83 -13.84
N TYR A 444 -1.95 17.36 -14.11
CA TYR A 444 -3.12 17.11 -13.25
C TYR A 444 -3.64 15.66 -13.25
N GLN A 445 -3.08 14.75 -14.07
CA GLN A 445 -3.36 13.31 -13.96
C GLN A 445 -2.71 12.65 -12.73
N LEU A 446 -1.74 13.32 -12.08
CA LEU A 446 -0.86 12.72 -11.07
C LEU A 446 -0.99 13.36 -9.70
N ALA A 447 -1.40 14.62 -9.67
CA ALA A 447 -1.85 15.26 -8.46
C ALA A 447 -3.15 14.58 -8.03
N GLN A 448 -3.11 13.78 -6.95
CA GLN A 448 -4.30 13.62 -6.14
C GLN A 448 -4.65 15.02 -5.64
N ILE A 449 -5.60 15.66 -6.31
CA ILE A 449 -6.25 16.84 -5.77
C ILE A 449 -6.98 16.30 -4.55
N ASP A 450 -6.46 16.58 -3.36
CA ASP A 450 -7.29 16.63 -2.17
C ASP A 450 -8.39 17.64 -2.54
N LYS A 451 -9.53 17.12 -2.98
CA LYS A 451 -10.65 17.96 -3.38
C LYS A 451 -11.04 18.67 -2.10
N ILE A 452 -10.76 19.98 -2.06
CA ILE A 452 -11.54 20.90 -1.25
C ILE A 452 -12.99 20.51 -1.56
N PRO A 453 -13.78 20.07 -0.56
CA PRO A 453 -15.14 19.61 -0.83
C PRO A 453 -15.83 20.67 -1.66
N SER A 454 -16.52 20.27 -2.73
CA SER A 454 -17.17 21.18 -3.69
C SER A 454 -17.99 22.27 -2.99
N ASP A 455 -18.50 21.93 -1.83
CA ASP A 455 -19.36 22.73 -0.98
C ASP A 455 -18.63 23.94 -0.38
N PHE A 456 -17.30 23.95 -0.29
CA PHE A 456 -16.51 25.07 0.27
C PHE A 456 -16.46 26.35 -0.58
N LYS A 457 -16.93 26.32 -1.83
CA LYS A 457 -16.85 27.52 -2.70
C LYS A 457 -17.76 28.67 -2.24
N ASP A 458 -18.78 28.39 -1.42
CA ASP A 458 -19.81 29.38 -1.03
C ASP A 458 -19.90 29.66 0.49
N PHE A 459 -19.01 29.10 1.33
CA PHE A 459 -19.10 29.24 2.78
C PHE A 459 -18.24 30.36 3.38
N LYS A 460 -18.80 31.09 4.35
CA LYS A 460 -18.04 32.02 5.21
C LYS A 460 -17.36 31.23 6.33
N ILE A 461 -16.04 31.34 6.42
CA ILE A 461 -15.25 30.65 7.44
C ILE A 461 -15.11 31.60 8.63
N ALA A 462 -15.57 31.15 9.80
CA ALA A 462 -15.51 31.95 11.02
C ALA A 462 -14.17 31.77 11.73
N ASN A 463 -13.79 30.51 12.00
CA ASN A 463 -12.58 30.19 12.75
C ASN A 463 -11.84 28.99 12.13
N ILE A 464 -10.52 28.97 12.23
CA ILE A 464 -9.69 27.81 11.90
C ILE A 464 -8.70 27.53 13.02
N ILE A 465 -8.57 26.26 13.39
CA ILE A 465 -7.53 25.76 14.29
C ILE A 465 -6.59 24.89 13.46
N ILE A 466 -5.30 25.18 13.47
CA ILE A 466 -4.25 24.41 12.76
C ILE A 466 -3.28 23.87 13.80
N LYS A 467 -3.17 22.56 13.90
CA LYS A 467 -2.20 21.88 14.76
C LYS A 467 -1.07 21.27 13.98
N ILE A 468 0.16 21.51 14.45
CA ILE A 468 1.38 20.87 13.98
C ILE A 468 1.99 20.09 15.12
N SER A 469 2.06 18.75 14.99
CA SER A 469 2.67 17.90 16.02
C SER A 469 4.20 17.98 16.02
N THR A 470 4.83 17.46 17.06
CA THR A 470 6.30 17.26 17.15
C THR A 470 6.88 16.48 15.97
N LYS A 471 6.08 15.59 15.37
CA LYS A 471 6.46 14.82 14.18
C LYS A 471 6.33 15.62 12.88
N GLY A 472 5.72 16.81 12.93
CA GLY A 472 5.40 17.65 11.78
C GLY A 472 4.02 17.37 11.16
N GLU A 473 3.17 16.56 11.79
CA GLU A 473 1.85 16.22 11.24
C GLU A 473 0.89 17.40 11.35
N PHE A 474 0.27 17.78 10.23
CA PHE A 474 -0.76 18.82 10.20
C PHE A 474 -2.15 18.23 10.46
N SER A 475 -2.90 18.84 11.37
CA SER A 475 -4.32 18.62 11.54
C SER A 475 -5.02 19.96 11.66
N TYR A 476 -6.26 20.07 11.17
CA TYR A 476 -6.98 21.32 11.21
C TYR A 476 -8.47 21.12 11.46
N ARG A 477 -9.09 22.15 12.01
CA ARG A 477 -10.52 22.24 12.30
C ARG A 477 -11.03 23.59 11.84
N ILE A 478 -12.04 23.59 10.98
CA ILE A 478 -12.64 24.78 10.39
C ILE A 478 -14.08 24.88 10.88
N HIS A 479 -14.44 26.04 11.40
CA HIS A 479 -15.80 26.44 11.72
C HIS A 479 -16.32 27.31 10.59
N TYR A 480 -17.40 26.88 9.94
CA TYR A 480 -18.07 27.64 8.88
C TYR A 480 -19.56 27.84 9.20
N SER A 481 -20.24 28.70 8.44
CA SER A 481 -21.63 29.13 8.68
C SER A 481 -22.59 27.96 9.01
N ASN A 482 -23.50 28.18 9.98
CA ASN A 482 -24.44 27.22 10.60
C ASN A 482 -23.87 26.20 11.61
N ARG A 483 -22.82 26.56 12.38
CA ARG A 483 -22.21 25.71 13.44
C ARG A 483 -21.64 24.38 12.95
N ASN A 484 -21.45 24.22 11.64
CA ASN A 484 -20.83 23.03 11.08
C ASN A 484 -19.32 23.09 11.28
N ILE A 485 -18.75 21.92 11.55
CA ILE A 485 -17.34 21.73 11.84
C ILE A 485 -16.77 20.80 10.78
N TYR A 486 -15.71 21.24 10.11
CA TYR A 486 -14.91 20.38 9.24
C TYR A 486 -13.56 20.12 9.90
N GLU A 487 -13.23 18.85 10.07
CA GLU A 487 -11.99 18.41 10.70
C GLU A 487 -11.24 17.48 9.77
N ASN A 488 -9.94 17.68 9.64
CA ASN A 488 -9.11 16.78 8.85
C ASN A 488 -7.66 16.74 9.36
N THR A 489 -6.97 15.65 9.06
CA THR A 489 -5.54 15.48 9.31
C THR A 489 -4.86 15.18 8.00
N LEU A 490 -3.88 16.01 7.63
CA LEU A 490 -3.11 15.79 6.41
C LEU A 490 -2.23 14.56 6.60
N LYS A 491 -2.58 13.50 5.89
CA LYS A 491 -1.86 12.22 5.94
C LYS A 491 -0.58 12.24 5.09
N LYS A 492 -0.45 13.24 4.22
CA LYS A 492 0.65 13.45 3.26
C LYS A 492 1.26 14.82 3.52
N GLU A 493 2.60 14.92 3.42
CA GLU A 493 3.38 16.12 3.70
C GLU A 493 3.46 16.52 5.19
N TYR A 494 4.65 16.37 5.77
CA TYR A 494 4.96 16.74 7.15
C TYR A 494 5.78 18.02 7.19
N TRP A 495 5.53 18.85 8.19
CA TRP A 495 6.26 20.08 8.43
C TRP A 495 7.75 19.81 8.69
N ASN A 496 8.61 20.56 8.01
CA ASN A 496 10.06 20.54 8.25
C ASN A 496 10.61 21.97 8.29
N SER A 497 11.00 22.41 9.48
CA SER A 497 11.51 23.76 9.71
C SER A 497 13.03 23.92 9.55
N LYS A 498 13.78 22.87 9.22
CA LYS A 498 15.25 22.87 9.29
C LYS A 498 15.87 24.02 8.47
N TYR A 499 15.53 24.08 7.18
CA TYR A 499 16.09 25.08 6.26
C TYR A 499 15.45 26.46 6.44
N LEU A 500 14.15 26.50 6.74
CA LEU A 500 13.47 27.73 7.12
C LEU A 500 14.14 28.41 8.33
N MET A 501 14.56 27.63 9.34
CA MET A 501 15.27 28.18 10.49
C MET A 501 16.69 28.64 10.16
N THR A 502 17.36 27.99 9.21
CA THR A 502 18.65 28.50 8.70
C THR A 502 18.46 29.84 8.02
N ILE A 503 17.44 29.99 7.18
CA ILE A 503 17.12 31.25 6.48
C ILE A 503 16.70 32.31 7.49
N TYR A 504 15.82 31.98 8.44
CA TYR A 504 15.36 32.89 9.49
C TYR A 504 16.53 33.45 10.30
N LYS A 505 17.44 32.59 10.78
CA LYS A 505 18.63 33.03 11.50
C LYS A 505 19.51 33.93 10.64
N ASN A 506 19.61 33.63 9.34
CA ASN A 506 20.41 34.40 8.41
C ASN A 506 19.91 35.83 8.22
N LEU A 507 18.58 36.05 8.21
CA LEU A 507 17.97 37.39 8.09
C LEU A 507 18.46 38.36 9.17
N PHE A 508 18.71 37.85 10.37
CA PHE A 508 19.13 38.64 11.53
C PHE A 508 20.63 38.47 11.85
N SER A 509 21.38 37.81 10.97
CA SER A 509 22.84 37.70 11.08
C SER A 509 23.51 38.97 10.55
N THR A 510 24.78 39.19 10.91
CA THR A 510 25.56 40.32 10.39
C THR A 510 25.71 40.22 8.87
N PRO A 511 25.82 41.35 8.12
CA PRO A 511 25.91 41.31 6.65
C PRO A 511 27.04 40.42 6.11
N SER A 512 28.17 40.32 6.82
CA SER A 512 29.30 39.44 6.49
C SER A 512 29.00 37.95 6.65
N GLU A 513 27.95 37.59 7.39
CA GLU A 513 27.52 36.20 7.67
C GLU A 513 26.23 35.83 6.92
N GLN A 514 25.66 36.76 6.12
CA GLN A 514 24.47 36.50 5.32
C GLN A 514 24.80 35.57 4.14
N LYS A 515 24.24 34.36 4.16
CA LYS A 515 24.35 33.36 3.11
C LYS A 515 23.28 33.57 2.04
N TYR A 516 22.13 34.14 2.41
CA TYR A 516 20.98 34.33 1.53
C TYR A 516 20.57 35.81 1.48
N GLY A 517 20.32 36.32 0.27
CA GLY A 517 19.87 37.69 0.05
C GLY A 517 18.34 37.86 0.12
N PHE A 518 17.66 37.18 1.04
CA PHE A 518 16.21 37.31 1.21
C PHE A 518 15.89 38.44 2.18
N ASN A 519 14.83 39.19 1.90
CA ASN A 519 14.23 40.12 2.88
C ASN A 519 13.12 39.45 3.69
N LEU A 520 12.58 40.18 4.69
CA LEU A 520 11.52 39.64 5.57
C LEU A 520 10.25 39.24 4.82
N LYS A 521 9.85 40.03 3.79
CA LYS A 521 8.68 39.71 2.94
C LYS A 521 8.91 38.42 2.15
N GLU A 522 10.09 38.26 1.58
CA GLU A 522 10.47 37.04 0.83
C GLU A 522 10.55 35.82 1.74
N PHE A 523 11.08 35.98 2.97
CA PHE A 523 11.02 34.92 3.96
C PHE A 523 9.58 34.53 4.33
N GLY A 524 8.69 35.51 4.49
CA GLY A 524 7.26 35.24 4.72
C GLY A 524 6.60 34.47 3.58
N LYS A 525 6.98 34.76 2.33
CA LYS A 525 6.56 33.97 1.16
C LYS A 525 7.12 32.55 1.19
N LEU A 526 8.39 32.37 1.58
CA LEU A 526 8.99 31.03 1.73
C LEU A 526 8.28 30.20 2.81
N LEU A 527 7.85 30.82 3.91
CA LEU A 527 7.02 30.17 4.93
C LEU A 527 5.69 29.72 4.34
N PHE A 528 5.03 30.58 3.56
CA PHE A 528 3.75 30.28 2.92
C PHE A 528 3.86 29.13 1.92
N LEU A 529 4.91 29.15 1.08
CA LEU A 529 5.24 28.06 0.16
C LEU A 529 5.59 26.75 0.87
N SER A 530 5.98 26.79 2.14
CA SER A 530 6.28 25.58 2.92
C SER A 530 5.05 24.91 3.51
N LEU A 531 3.90 25.59 3.56
CA LEU A 531 2.64 24.98 3.99
C LEU A 531 2.16 23.90 2.99
N PRO A 532 1.40 22.89 3.42
CA PRO A 532 0.70 22.02 2.48
C PRO A 532 -0.30 22.81 1.62
N LYS A 533 -0.49 22.36 0.37
CA LYS A 533 -1.38 23.03 -0.58
C LYS A 533 -2.80 23.29 -0.04
N PRO A 534 -3.48 22.34 0.63
CA PRO A 534 -4.82 22.59 1.17
C PRO A 534 -4.88 23.78 2.13
N LEU A 535 -3.85 23.98 2.97
CA LEU A 535 -3.81 25.13 3.88
C LEU A 535 -3.60 26.44 3.11
N ARG A 536 -2.69 26.46 2.12
CA ARG A 536 -2.53 27.64 1.24
C ARG A 536 -3.83 28.01 0.54
N ASP A 537 -4.53 27.02 0.00
CA ASP A 537 -5.80 27.24 -0.68
C ASP A 537 -6.87 27.83 0.27
N TYR A 538 -6.92 27.41 1.54
CA TYR A 538 -7.77 28.06 2.55
C TYR A 538 -7.36 29.51 2.83
N PHE A 539 -6.07 29.80 2.98
CA PHE A 539 -5.59 31.18 3.18
C PHE A 539 -5.94 32.10 2.00
N ILE A 540 -5.84 31.60 0.76
CA ILE A 540 -6.28 32.32 -0.44
C ILE A 540 -7.78 32.59 -0.42
N GLN A 541 -8.60 31.65 0.06
CA GLN A 541 -10.03 31.89 0.24
C GLN A 541 -10.31 32.92 1.34
N PHE A 542 -9.56 32.92 2.44
CA PHE A 542 -9.73 33.89 3.53
C PHE A 542 -9.47 35.33 3.09
N SER A 543 -8.49 35.53 2.19
CA SER A 543 -8.16 36.86 1.67
C SER A 543 -9.31 37.44 0.85
N GLN A 544 -10.16 36.60 0.24
CA GLN A 544 -11.33 36.99 -0.54
C GLN A 544 -12.58 37.28 0.31
N GLN A 545 -12.62 36.86 1.59
CA GLN A 545 -13.77 37.09 2.47
C GLN A 545 -13.79 38.51 3.06
N ILE A 546 -15.00 39.09 3.18
CA ILE A 546 -15.25 40.39 3.80
C ILE A 546 -14.93 40.36 5.31
N LEU A 547 -15.40 39.31 6.00
CA LEU A 547 -15.08 39.05 7.41
C LEU A 547 -13.88 38.12 7.47
N LYS A 548 -12.80 38.57 8.12
CA LYS A 548 -11.56 37.79 8.25
C LYS A 548 -11.71 36.76 9.37
N PRO A 549 -11.36 35.48 9.13
CA PRO A 549 -11.47 34.43 10.13
C PRO A 549 -10.46 34.60 11.28
N GLN A 550 -10.81 34.04 12.44
CA GLN A 550 -9.87 33.88 13.55
C GLN A 550 -9.02 32.61 13.34
N ILE A 551 -7.71 32.70 13.56
CA ILE A 551 -6.76 31.63 13.28
C ILE A 551 -6.05 31.26 14.58
N CYS A 552 -6.18 30.01 15.02
CA CYS A 552 -5.46 29.47 16.16
C CYS A 552 -4.46 28.41 15.70
N PHE A 553 -3.18 28.62 16.01
CA PHE A 553 -2.15 27.62 15.80
C PHE A 553 -1.85 26.84 17.09
N VAL A 554 -1.90 25.52 17.01
CA VAL A 554 -1.58 24.62 18.13
C VAL A 554 -0.25 23.92 17.81
N PHE A 555 0.74 24.08 18.67
CA PHE A 555 2.04 23.47 18.52
C PHE A 555 2.37 22.57 19.69
N ASP A 556 2.94 21.40 19.42
CA ASP A 556 3.61 20.65 20.48
C ASP A 556 4.92 21.38 20.90
N GLU A 557 5.62 22.00 19.94
CA GLU A 557 6.82 22.83 20.12
C GLU A 557 6.83 23.96 19.08
N VAL A 558 7.04 25.21 19.48
CA VAL A 558 7.18 26.32 18.53
C VAL A 558 8.59 26.33 17.97
N LYS A 559 8.72 26.21 16.64
CA LYS A 559 10.03 26.22 15.95
C LYS A 559 10.22 27.38 14.99
N VAL A 560 9.16 28.01 14.50
CA VAL A 560 9.19 29.08 13.48
C VAL A 560 8.05 30.06 13.77
N PRO A 561 8.25 31.39 13.63
CA PRO A 561 7.18 32.37 13.78
C PRO A 561 6.22 32.35 12.59
N PHE A 562 5.07 31.70 12.74
CA PHE A 562 4.04 31.63 11.68
C PHE A 562 3.30 32.96 11.45
N GLU A 563 3.44 33.92 12.37
CA GLU A 563 2.94 35.29 12.19
C GLU A 563 3.50 35.93 10.92
N PHE A 564 4.78 35.66 10.60
CA PHE A 564 5.44 36.20 9.43
C PHE A 564 5.03 35.55 8.11
N LEU A 565 4.06 34.63 8.09
CA LEU A 565 3.49 34.16 6.82
C LEU A 565 3.02 35.37 5.99
N TYR A 566 3.43 35.40 4.72
CA TYR A 566 3.05 36.45 3.78
C TYR A 566 2.24 35.83 2.66
N ASP A 567 0.95 36.15 2.61
CA ASP A 567 0.09 35.85 1.45
C ASP A 567 0.08 37.06 0.48
N GLU A 568 -0.53 36.91 -0.70
CA GLU A 568 -0.59 38.00 -1.70
C GLU A 568 -1.22 39.30 -1.15
N GLY A 569 -1.99 39.22 -0.06
CA GLY A 569 -2.62 40.35 0.62
C GLY A 569 -1.80 40.97 1.77
N GLY A 570 -0.64 40.42 2.13
CA GLY A 570 0.23 40.96 3.18
C GLY A 570 0.66 39.93 4.23
N PHE A 571 1.25 40.42 5.33
CA PHE A 571 1.54 39.54 6.47
C PHE A 571 0.26 39.14 7.18
N ILE A 572 0.08 37.85 7.47
CA ILE A 572 -1.18 37.35 8.03
C ILE A 572 -1.52 37.98 9.39
N PHE A 573 -0.52 38.38 10.19
CA PHE A 573 -0.76 39.04 11.49
C PHE A 573 -1.40 40.43 11.36
N LEU A 574 -1.30 41.06 10.19
CA LEU A 574 -1.97 42.33 9.90
C LEU A 574 -3.41 42.11 9.41
N ASN A 575 -3.70 40.92 8.88
CA ASN A 575 -4.94 40.63 8.17
C ASN A 575 -5.92 39.76 8.98
N TYR A 576 -5.45 39.05 10.02
CA TYR A 576 -6.25 38.09 10.79
C TYR A 576 -5.97 38.18 12.29
N SER A 577 -6.98 37.86 13.11
CA SER A 577 -6.76 37.64 14.56
C SER A 577 -6.09 36.29 14.78
N LEU A 578 -4.87 36.31 15.31
CA LEU A 578 -4.04 35.12 15.53
C LEU A 578 -3.96 34.73 17.01
N GLY A 579 -3.96 33.43 17.30
CA GLY A 579 -3.70 32.88 18.62
C GLY A 579 -2.74 31.69 18.57
N TYR A 580 -1.97 31.48 19.64
CA TYR A 580 -1.06 30.35 19.81
C TYR A 580 -1.46 29.51 21.02
N CYS A 581 -1.45 28.19 20.85
CA CYS A 581 -1.57 27.22 21.94
C CYS A 581 -0.35 26.29 21.92
N ILE A 582 0.36 26.20 23.04
CA ILE A 582 1.52 25.31 23.20
C ILE A 582 1.09 24.11 24.06
N GLY A 583 1.32 22.88 23.58
CA GLY A 583 1.07 21.65 24.34
C GLY A 583 0.10 20.66 23.67
N ARG A 584 -0.49 19.76 24.47
CA ARG A 584 -1.29 18.60 24.02
C ARG A 584 -2.81 18.79 23.90
N PRO A 585 -3.47 19.97 23.81
CA PRO A 585 -4.89 19.93 23.51
C PRO A 585 -5.07 19.25 22.15
N SER A 586 -5.96 18.26 22.10
CA SER A 586 -6.43 17.72 20.83
C SER A 586 -7.07 18.87 20.08
N VAL A 587 -6.88 18.95 18.75
CA VAL A 587 -7.68 19.87 17.90
C VAL A 587 -9.18 19.62 18.12
N MET A 588 -9.52 18.39 18.54
CA MET A 588 -10.87 17.96 18.82
C MET A 588 -11.44 18.54 20.12
N GLY A 589 -10.60 19.04 21.04
CA GLY A 589 -11.01 19.39 22.40
C GLY A 589 -11.66 18.20 23.13
N SER A 590 -11.78 18.28 24.44
CA SER A 590 -12.78 17.46 25.12
C SER A 590 -14.13 18.00 24.65
N ARG A 591 -14.94 17.22 23.94
CA ARG A 591 -16.37 17.51 23.82
C ARG A 591 -16.96 17.38 25.22
N PHE A 592 -16.96 18.46 25.99
CA PHE A 592 -18.00 18.60 26.98
C PHE A 592 -19.28 18.85 26.20
N LEU A 593 -20.26 17.97 26.43
CA LEU A 593 -21.64 18.24 26.09
C LEU A 593 -21.97 19.62 26.66
N THR A 594 -22.00 20.65 25.82
CA THR A 594 -22.97 21.70 26.06
C THR A 594 -24.31 21.00 25.86
N GLU A 595 -25.02 20.79 26.96
CA GLU A 595 -26.46 20.58 26.98
C GLU A 595 -27.11 21.74 26.22
N GLN A 596 -27.11 21.65 24.90
CA GLN A 596 -28.12 22.28 24.10
C GLN A 596 -28.93 21.12 23.57
N GLU A 597 -30.05 20.88 24.26
CA GLU A 597 -31.20 20.27 23.61
C GLU A 597 -31.37 20.96 22.25
N PRO A 598 -31.44 20.21 21.14
CA PRO A 598 -31.87 20.82 19.90
C PRO A 598 -33.28 21.36 20.15
N GLY A 599 -33.38 22.69 20.16
CA GLY A 599 -34.65 23.39 20.06
C GLY A 599 -35.44 22.76 18.92
N SER A 600 -36.70 22.45 19.24
CA SER A 600 -37.71 21.86 18.38
C SER A 600 -37.61 22.34 16.92
N LEU A 601 -37.04 21.51 16.07
CA LEU A 601 -37.22 21.57 14.63
C LEU A 601 -37.67 20.17 14.21
N ASP A 602 -38.96 20.11 13.89
CA ASP A 602 -39.72 19.05 13.23
C ASP A 602 -39.36 17.62 13.63
N LYS A 603 -40.22 16.98 14.44
CA LYS A 603 -40.26 15.52 14.58
C LYS A 603 -40.44 14.91 13.17
N PRO A 604 -39.44 14.25 12.56
CA PRO A 604 -39.71 13.45 11.38
C PRO A 604 -40.42 12.19 11.85
N LYS A 605 -41.38 11.74 11.05
CA LYS A 605 -42.14 10.52 11.26
C LYS A 605 -41.21 9.30 11.41
N GLU A 606 -41.45 8.63 12.53
CA GLU A 606 -41.12 7.30 13.04
C GLU A 606 -40.61 6.23 12.06
N GLY A 607 -39.32 5.87 12.20
CA GLY A 607 -38.77 4.56 11.83
C GLY A 607 -37.29 4.59 11.43
N SER A 608 -36.52 3.57 11.82
CA SER A 608 -35.10 3.42 11.45
C SER A 608 -34.95 2.72 10.09
N ASN A 609 -33.97 3.13 9.30
CA ASN A 609 -33.60 2.45 8.05
C ASN A 609 -32.42 1.50 8.28
N ILE A 610 -32.54 0.26 7.82
CA ILE A 610 -31.56 -0.80 8.06
C ILE A 610 -31.15 -1.45 6.75
N ILE A 611 -29.85 -1.70 6.60
CA ILE A 611 -29.31 -2.55 5.55
C ILE A 611 -28.62 -3.78 6.15
N LEU A 612 -29.01 -4.97 5.68
CA LEU A 612 -28.38 -6.25 6.00
C LEU A 612 -27.56 -6.72 4.80
N ILE A 613 -26.29 -7.07 5.05
CA ILE A 613 -25.33 -7.45 4.01
C ILE A 613 -24.79 -8.86 4.28
N ASP A 614 -25.01 -9.74 3.32
CA ASP A 614 -24.51 -11.12 3.30
C ASP A 614 -23.09 -11.22 2.73
N CYS A 615 -22.15 -11.63 3.57
CA CYS A 615 -20.76 -11.96 3.20
C CYS A 615 -20.37 -13.35 3.74
N ILE A 616 -21.30 -14.32 3.81
CA ILE A 616 -21.03 -15.66 4.37
C ILE A 616 -20.22 -16.57 3.43
N ASN A 617 -20.02 -16.14 2.18
CA ASN A 617 -19.30 -16.88 1.13
C ASN A 617 -19.92 -18.24 0.77
N ALA A 618 -21.26 -18.30 0.75
CA ALA A 618 -21.99 -19.50 0.34
C ALA A 618 -21.80 -19.80 -1.16
N LEU A 619 -21.82 -18.77 -2.01
CA LEU A 619 -21.67 -18.92 -3.45
C LEU A 619 -20.21 -18.91 -3.89
N ALA A 620 -19.39 -18.05 -3.30
CA ALA A 620 -18.02 -17.82 -3.73
C ALA A 620 -17.17 -17.19 -2.60
N PRO A 621 -15.83 -17.35 -2.59
CA PRO A 621 -15.01 -18.05 -3.59
C PRO A 621 -15.01 -19.56 -3.39
N LYS A 622 -14.86 -20.31 -4.48
CA LYS A 622 -14.74 -21.78 -4.45
C LYS A 622 -13.31 -22.23 -4.77
N LYS A 623 -12.85 -23.32 -4.13
CA LYS A 623 -11.60 -24.03 -4.45
C LYS A 623 -11.89 -25.37 -5.10
N TRP A 624 -11.01 -25.82 -6.00
CA TRP A 624 -11.06 -27.15 -6.56
C TRP A 624 -10.64 -28.21 -5.52
N ASN A 625 -11.41 -29.29 -5.42
CA ASN A 625 -11.09 -30.46 -4.62
C ASN A 625 -10.77 -31.63 -5.56
N GLU A 626 -9.50 -32.02 -5.63
CA GLU A 626 -9.02 -33.09 -6.52
C GLU A 626 -9.68 -34.44 -6.23
N GLN A 627 -9.86 -34.79 -4.94
CA GLN A 627 -10.43 -36.07 -4.54
C GLN A 627 -11.91 -36.20 -4.93
N LYS A 628 -12.66 -35.10 -4.84
CA LYS A 628 -14.10 -35.07 -5.14
C LYS A 628 -14.42 -34.63 -6.57
N SER A 629 -13.41 -34.25 -7.35
CA SER A 629 -13.54 -33.71 -8.71
C SER A 629 -14.59 -32.58 -8.84
N LYS A 630 -14.68 -31.71 -7.83
CA LYS A 630 -15.64 -30.59 -7.83
C LYS A 630 -15.11 -29.36 -7.09
N LYS A 631 -15.70 -28.20 -7.40
CA LYS A 631 -15.44 -26.94 -6.68
C LYS A 631 -16.25 -26.90 -5.38
N GLU A 632 -15.60 -26.59 -4.25
CA GLU A 632 -16.20 -26.45 -2.92
C GLU A 632 -15.95 -25.04 -2.37
N SER A 633 -16.81 -24.54 -1.47
CA SER A 633 -16.59 -23.21 -0.85
C SER A 633 -15.24 -23.18 -0.12
N LEU A 634 -14.43 -22.16 -0.41
CA LEU A 634 -13.11 -22.00 0.19
C LEU A 634 -13.22 -21.61 1.67
N PHE A 635 -14.12 -20.68 2.00
CA PHE A 635 -14.36 -20.19 3.35
C PHE A 635 -15.73 -20.67 3.86
N HIS A 636 -15.89 -22.00 3.96
CA HIS A 636 -17.16 -22.58 4.35
C HIS A 636 -17.62 -22.07 5.73
N PHE A 637 -18.80 -21.46 5.80
CA PHE A 637 -19.38 -20.93 7.05
C PHE A 637 -20.70 -21.63 7.38
N SER A 638 -20.63 -22.77 8.06
CA SER A 638 -21.79 -23.63 8.36
C SER A 638 -22.89 -22.91 9.17
N ALA A 639 -22.53 -22.06 10.13
CA ALA A 639 -23.50 -21.29 10.93
C ALA A 639 -24.06 -20.05 10.23
N GLY A 640 -23.41 -19.56 9.15
CA GLY A 640 -23.74 -18.32 8.47
C GLY A 640 -25.20 -18.22 7.97
N PRO A 641 -25.78 -19.26 7.34
CA PRO A 641 -27.18 -19.21 6.92
C PRO A 641 -28.17 -19.03 8.08
N ASN A 642 -27.91 -19.64 9.24
CA ASN A 642 -28.74 -19.47 10.44
C ASN A 642 -28.59 -18.05 11.02
N GLN A 643 -27.38 -17.49 10.98
CA GLN A 643 -27.12 -16.09 11.35
C GLN A 643 -27.88 -15.11 10.47
N LEU A 644 -27.78 -15.28 9.16
CA LEU A 644 -28.42 -14.41 8.19
C LEU A 644 -29.94 -14.46 8.34
N ARG A 645 -30.50 -15.67 8.51
CA ARG A 645 -31.94 -15.85 8.74
C ARG A 645 -32.39 -15.14 10.02
N PHE A 646 -31.65 -15.31 11.12
CA PHE A 646 -31.96 -14.64 12.39
C PHE A 646 -31.90 -13.10 12.27
N ALA A 647 -30.87 -12.56 11.62
CA ALA A 647 -30.75 -11.11 11.43
C ALA A 647 -31.89 -10.54 10.56
N LYS A 648 -32.33 -11.30 9.56
CA LYS A 648 -33.49 -10.96 8.72
C LYS A 648 -34.80 -10.96 9.53
N GLU A 649 -35.05 -12.03 10.30
CA GLU A 649 -36.21 -12.16 11.19
C GLU A 649 -36.27 -11.06 12.27
N LEU A 650 -35.11 -10.57 12.74
CA LEU A 650 -35.03 -9.52 13.75
C LEU A 650 -35.62 -8.18 13.28
N PHE A 651 -35.62 -7.92 11.98
CA PHE A 651 -35.93 -6.61 11.41
C PHE A 651 -37.14 -6.59 10.45
N GLU A 652 -37.41 -7.67 9.72
CA GLU A 652 -38.44 -7.66 8.65
C GLU A 652 -39.88 -7.38 9.10
N ASN A 653 -40.19 -7.49 10.39
CA ASN A 653 -41.55 -7.26 10.93
C ASN A 653 -41.56 -6.32 12.14
N ASN A 654 -40.55 -5.45 12.29
CA ASN A 654 -40.50 -4.52 13.42
C ASN A 654 -41.15 -3.19 13.04
N GLU A 655 -42.23 -2.83 13.72
CA GLU A 655 -42.98 -1.57 13.48
C GLU A 655 -42.13 -0.29 13.59
N LYS A 656 -40.95 -0.38 14.21
CA LYS A 656 -40.01 0.75 14.37
C LYS A 656 -39.02 0.89 13.21
N ILE A 657 -39.16 0.07 12.17
CA ILE A 657 -38.31 0.09 10.99
C ILE A 657 -39.12 0.64 9.83
N ASN A 658 -38.61 1.71 9.22
CA ASN A 658 -39.24 2.33 8.06
C ASN A 658 -38.84 1.61 6.76
N GLU A 659 -37.55 1.32 6.61
CA GLU A 659 -37.01 0.63 5.44
C GLU A 659 -36.03 -0.47 5.87
N PHE A 660 -36.23 -1.69 5.37
CA PHE A 660 -35.29 -2.80 5.52
C PHE A 660 -34.83 -3.28 4.14
N ILE A 661 -33.51 -3.22 3.91
CA ILE A 661 -32.89 -3.70 2.67
C ILE A 661 -32.02 -4.92 2.99
N GLY A 662 -32.46 -6.10 2.54
CA GLY A 662 -31.67 -7.33 2.63
C GLY A 662 -30.87 -7.62 1.37
N LEU A 663 -29.57 -7.32 1.36
CA LEU A 663 -28.65 -7.70 0.29
C LEU A 663 -28.13 -9.13 0.55
N THR A 664 -28.79 -10.13 -0.04
CA THR A 664 -28.48 -11.55 0.17
C THR A 664 -28.26 -12.29 -1.15
N GLY A 665 -27.45 -13.36 -1.15
CA GLY A 665 -27.21 -14.15 -2.36
C GLY A 665 -26.64 -13.28 -3.50
N SER A 666 -27.21 -13.38 -4.70
CA SER A 666 -26.77 -12.60 -5.87
C SER A 666 -26.94 -11.08 -5.70
N ASP A 667 -27.80 -10.63 -4.78
CA ASP A 667 -28.02 -9.21 -4.53
C ASP A 667 -26.94 -8.60 -3.61
N SER A 668 -26.15 -9.43 -2.93
CA SER A 668 -24.98 -9.01 -2.16
C SER A 668 -23.73 -8.87 -3.03
N SER A 669 -23.86 -8.13 -4.13
CA SER A 669 -22.71 -7.73 -4.96
C SER A 669 -22.05 -6.48 -4.40
N LYS A 670 -20.73 -6.33 -4.61
CA LYS A 670 -20.02 -5.11 -4.18
C LYS A 670 -20.70 -3.84 -4.68
N GLU A 671 -21.14 -3.82 -5.94
CA GLU A 671 -21.77 -2.64 -6.54
C GLU A 671 -23.07 -2.26 -5.83
N LYS A 672 -23.98 -3.23 -5.60
CA LYS A 672 -25.24 -2.99 -4.88
C LYS A 672 -25.01 -2.56 -3.43
N ILE A 673 -24.00 -3.10 -2.77
CA ILE A 673 -23.63 -2.69 -1.40
C ILE A 673 -23.20 -1.22 -1.40
N ILE A 674 -22.27 -0.84 -2.30
CA ILE A 674 -21.80 0.55 -2.41
C ILE A 674 -22.96 1.49 -2.72
N GLN A 675 -23.78 1.17 -3.72
CA GLN A 675 -24.92 1.99 -4.11
C GLN A 675 -25.87 2.27 -2.94
N ASN A 676 -26.19 1.28 -2.11
CA ASN A 676 -27.11 1.47 -0.99
C ASN A 676 -26.46 2.16 0.21
N ILE A 677 -25.18 1.95 0.47
CA ILE A 677 -24.46 2.66 1.54
C ILE A 677 -24.26 4.14 1.20
N SER A 678 -23.92 4.44 -0.06
CA SER A 678 -23.67 5.80 -0.56
C SER A 678 -24.91 6.69 -0.57
N LYS A 679 -26.13 6.12 -0.59
CA LYS A 679 -27.38 6.89 -0.39
C LYS A 679 -27.40 7.65 0.95
N GLY A 680 -26.66 7.18 1.95
CA GLY A 680 -26.52 7.87 3.22
C GLY A 680 -27.79 7.91 4.08
N ASN A 681 -28.78 7.07 3.80
CA ASN A 681 -30.07 7.00 4.51
C ASN A 681 -30.12 5.93 5.61
N ASN A 682 -29.12 5.05 5.70
CA ASN A 682 -29.10 3.93 6.66
C ASN A 682 -28.70 4.37 8.07
N HIS A 683 -29.50 3.99 9.07
CA HIS A 683 -29.22 4.18 10.49
C HIS A 683 -28.40 3.00 11.05
N ILE A 684 -28.66 1.79 10.55
CA ILE A 684 -27.94 0.57 10.93
C ILE A 684 -27.42 -0.13 9.67
N ILE A 685 -26.13 -0.49 9.68
CA ILE A 685 -25.49 -1.32 8.66
C ILE A 685 -25.05 -2.62 9.31
N TYR A 686 -25.70 -3.73 8.98
CA TYR A 686 -25.49 -5.03 9.59
C TYR A 686 -24.77 -5.98 8.63
N PHE A 687 -23.57 -6.43 8.99
CA PHE A 687 -22.82 -7.43 8.23
C PHE A 687 -22.91 -8.81 8.88
N VAL A 688 -23.21 -9.84 8.09
CA VAL A 688 -23.09 -11.25 8.48
C VAL A 688 -22.10 -11.92 7.54
N GLY A 689 -20.96 -12.44 8.05
CA GLY A 689 -20.01 -13.10 7.15
C GLY A 689 -18.60 -13.36 7.64
N ASN A 690 -17.70 -13.57 6.66
CA ASN A 690 -16.27 -13.79 6.89
C ASN A 690 -15.51 -12.49 6.68
N LEU A 691 -14.85 -12.00 7.73
CA LEU A 691 -13.90 -10.90 7.64
C LEU A 691 -12.48 -11.46 7.52
N ILE A 692 -11.83 -11.24 6.39
CA ILE A 692 -10.42 -11.61 6.21
C ILE A 692 -9.54 -10.53 6.83
N PHE A 693 -8.87 -10.87 7.91
CA PHE A 693 -7.92 -10.01 8.59
C PHE A 693 -6.56 -10.02 7.89
N LEU A 694 -5.99 -8.83 7.73
CA LEU A 694 -4.63 -8.65 7.20
C LEU A 694 -3.74 -8.10 8.31
N GLU A 695 -2.90 -8.95 8.87
CA GLU A 695 -2.01 -8.57 9.98
C GLU A 695 -1.07 -7.43 9.61
N SER A 696 -0.49 -7.49 8.41
CA SER A 696 0.40 -6.45 7.91
C SER A 696 -0.34 -5.15 7.58
N HIS A 697 -1.64 -5.20 7.25
CA HIS A 697 -2.44 -4.03 6.82
C HIS A 697 -3.87 -4.06 7.38
N PRO A 698 -4.08 -3.86 8.69
CA PRO A 698 -5.38 -4.07 9.32
C PRO A 698 -6.52 -3.26 8.68
N ALA A 699 -6.28 -2.01 8.24
CA ALA A 699 -7.30 -1.18 7.58
C ALA A 699 -7.81 -1.75 6.24
N TYR A 700 -7.00 -2.57 5.56
CA TYR A 700 -7.36 -3.25 4.32
C TYR A 700 -8.00 -4.61 4.57
N SER A 701 -8.28 -5.00 5.82
CA SER A 701 -9.11 -6.18 6.11
C SER A 701 -10.43 -6.09 5.36
N TYR A 702 -10.94 -7.22 4.88
CA TYR A 702 -11.98 -7.18 3.86
C TYR A 702 -12.99 -8.32 3.92
N PHE A 703 -14.15 -8.02 3.34
CA PHE A 703 -15.17 -9.00 2.99
C PHE A 703 -15.00 -9.43 1.54
N ILE A 704 -15.28 -10.71 1.28
CA ILE A 704 -15.49 -11.20 -0.08
C ILE A 704 -16.99 -11.28 -0.29
N THR A 705 -17.48 -10.47 -1.21
CA THR A 705 -18.89 -10.40 -1.63
C THR A 705 -19.27 -11.58 -2.51
N ASN A 706 -20.56 -11.81 -2.73
CA ASN A 706 -21.04 -13.01 -3.44
C ASN A 706 -20.69 -13.01 -4.94
N ASP A 707 -20.30 -11.87 -5.52
CA ASP A 707 -19.73 -11.72 -6.87
C ASP A 707 -18.19 -11.79 -6.91
N GLU A 708 -17.56 -12.36 -5.87
CA GLU A 708 -16.10 -12.52 -5.71
C GLU A 708 -15.31 -11.19 -5.69
N LYS A 709 -16.00 -10.07 -5.45
CA LYS A 709 -15.35 -8.76 -5.27
C LYS A 709 -15.02 -8.53 -3.80
N ILE A 710 -14.09 -7.59 -3.59
CA ILE A 710 -13.60 -7.25 -2.27
C ILE A 710 -14.19 -5.92 -1.83
N LEU A 711 -14.79 -5.92 -0.66
CA LEU A 711 -15.17 -4.72 0.07
C LEU A 711 -14.26 -4.60 1.29
N ASN A 712 -13.28 -3.71 1.24
CA ASN A 712 -12.36 -3.51 2.36
C ASN A 712 -12.94 -2.52 3.38
N ILE A 713 -12.54 -2.65 4.65
CA ILE A 713 -13.04 -1.82 5.75
C ILE A 713 -12.73 -0.34 5.51
N LYS A 714 -11.55 -0.01 4.99
CA LYS A 714 -11.19 1.38 4.67
C LYS A 714 -12.13 2.00 3.63
N GLU A 715 -12.42 1.30 2.54
CA GLU A 715 -13.36 1.72 1.49
C GLU A 715 -14.76 1.91 2.06
N LEU A 716 -15.21 0.98 2.91
CA LEU A 716 -16.49 1.11 3.62
C LEU A 716 -16.54 2.41 4.45
N ILE A 717 -15.49 2.74 5.19
CA ILE A 717 -15.44 3.98 5.99
C ILE A 717 -15.39 5.22 5.09
N GLU A 718 -14.58 5.22 4.04
CA GLU A 718 -14.48 6.35 3.09
C GLU A 718 -15.83 6.64 2.41
N LEU A 719 -16.59 5.60 2.05
CA LEU A 719 -17.96 5.74 1.53
C LEU A 719 -18.92 6.38 2.55
N LEU A 720 -18.65 6.22 3.84
CA LEU A 720 -19.45 6.81 4.90
C LEU A 720 -19.05 8.26 5.22
N GLU A 721 -17.87 8.70 4.79
CA GLU A 721 -17.40 10.08 4.92
C GLU A 721 -17.97 11.01 3.83
N ILE A 722 -18.28 10.48 2.63
CA ILE A 722 -18.70 11.26 1.45
C ILE A 722 -20.23 11.19 1.27
N LYS A 723 -21.00 11.63 2.28
CA LYS A 723 -22.47 11.52 2.26
C LYS A 723 -23.19 12.86 2.06
N PRO A 724 -24.28 12.89 1.25
CA PRO A 724 -25.14 14.06 1.12
C PRO A 724 -26.03 14.32 2.35
N ASN A 725 -26.29 13.28 3.16
CA ASN A 725 -27.19 13.35 4.32
C ASN A 725 -26.40 13.26 5.65
N ASN A 726 -26.82 14.03 6.66
CA ASN A 726 -26.20 14.10 7.99
C ASN A 726 -26.44 12.86 8.90
N ILE A 727 -26.93 11.74 8.38
CA ILE A 727 -27.20 10.52 9.18
C ILE A 727 -25.90 9.76 9.44
N LYS A 728 -25.56 9.58 10.72
CA LYS A 728 -24.42 8.78 11.19
C LYS A 728 -24.87 7.35 11.51
N PRO A 729 -24.40 6.31 10.82
CA PRO A 729 -24.84 4.95 11.07
C PRO A 729 -24.15 4.30 12.27
N LEU A 730 -24.82 3.30 12.85
CA LEU A 730 -24.22 2.22 13.64
C LEU A 730 -23.84 1.06 12.70
N ILE A 731 -22.59 0.62 12.72
CA ILE A 731 -22.17 -0.60 12.01
C ILE A 731 -22.18 -1.77 12.99
N PHE A 732 -22.80 -2.89 12.63
CA PHE A 732 -22.66 -4.14 13.38
C PHE A 732 -21.94 -5.19 12.52
N LEU A 733 -20.77 -5.63 12.99
CA LEU A 733 -20.01 -6.72 12.40
C LEU A 733 -20.32 -8.03 13.14
N ASP A 734 -21.37 -8.73 12.71
CA ASP A 734 -21.64 -10.11 13.15
C ASP A 734 -20.86 -11.11 12.30
N VAL A 735 -19.55 -11.13 12.50
CA VAL A 735 -18.61 -11.78 11.58
C VAL A 735 -17.72 -12.78 12.31
N ARG A 736 -17.19 -13.75 11.58
CA ARG A 736 -16.01 -14.51 12.03
C ARG A 736 -14.76 -13.94 11.35
N ILE A 737 -13.66 -13.91 12.08
CA ILE A 737 -12.40 -13.36 11.58
C ILE A 737 -11.50 -14.50 11.14
N LEU A 738 -11.04 -14.45 9.88
CA LEU A 738 -10.12 -15.41 9.30
C LEU A 738 -8.80 -14.72 8.95
N ASP A 739 -7.69 -15.45 8.89
CA ASP A 739 -6.50 -14.95 8.19
C ASP A 739 -6.61 -15.17 6.67
N ARG A 740 -5.56 -14.77 5.94
CA ARG A 740 -5.45 -14.96 4.47
C ARG A 740 -5.47 -16.42 4.03
N HIS A 741 -5.17 -17.36 4.93
CA HIS A 741 -5.18 -18.79 4.65
C HIS A 741 -6.53 -19.44 5.01
N GLY A 742 -7.48 -18.67 5.53
CA GLY A 742 -8.80 -19.15 5.95
C GLY A 742 -8.81 -19.76 7.34
N LEU A 743 -7.74 -19.59 8.14
CA LEU A 743 -7.71 -20.06 9.51
C LEU A 743 -8.47 -19.11 10.42
N LEU A 744 -9.36 -19.69 11.23
CA LEU A 744 -10.17 -18.95 12.19
C LEU A 744 -9.30 -18.35 13.29
N GLN A 745 -9.47 -17.05 13.49
CA GLN A 745 -8.75 -16.28 14.48
C GLN A 745 -9.47 -16.31 15.83
N LYS A 746 -8.83 -16.89 16.86
CA LYS A 746 -9.45 -17.09 18.19
C LYS A 746 -9.57 -15.80 19.01
N ASN A 747 -8.65 -14.84 18.83
CA ASN A 747 -8.64 -13.58 19.58
C ASN A 747 -9.20 -12.42 18.75
N ALA A 748 -10.50 -12.45 18.45
CA ALA A 748 -11.12 -11.46 17.58
C ALA A 748 -10.89 -10.01 18.05
N LEU A 749 -10.85 -9.79 19.38
CA LEU A 749 -10.65 -8.48 19.99
C LEU A 749 -9.31 -7.82 19.58
N ASP A 750 -8.21 -8.56 19.62
CA ASP A 750 -6.89 -8.02 19.24
C ASP A 750 -6.88 -7.58 17.77
N TYR A 751 -7.40 -8.44 16.89
CA TYR A 751 -7.45 -8.17 15.45
C TYR A 751 -8.35 -6.99 15.11
N ILE A 752 -9.54 -6.93 15.70
CA ILE A 752 -10.46 -5.79 15.57
C ILE A 752 -9.81 -4.51 16.07
N SER A 753 -9.15 -4.54 17.23
CA SER A 753 -8.52 -3.35 17.79
C SER A 753 -7.45 -2.79 16.83
N LYS A 754 -6.70 -3.68 16.18
CA LYS A 754 -5.74 -3.31 15.12
C LYS A 754 -6.43 -2.69 13.89
N ILE A 755 -7.59 -3.20 13.47
CA ILE A 755 -8.39 -2.62 12.38
C ILE A 755 -8.86 -1.21 12.77
N LEU A 756 -9.53 -1.09 13.93
CA LEU A 756 -10.19 0.13 14.38
C LEU A 756 -9.22 1.26 14.71
N LYS A 757 -8.00 0.95 15.16
CA LYS A 757 -6.94 1.97 15.40
C LYS A 757 -6.62 2.81 14.15
N ASN A 758 -6.91 2.28 12.97
CA ASN A 758 -6.62 2.93 11.69
C ASN A 758 -7.84 3.65 11.08
N ILE A 759 -8.97 3.68 11.77
CA ILE A 759 -10.23 4.28 11.30
C ILE A 759 -10.51 5.59 12.04
N SER A 760 -10.84 6.64 11.28
CA SER A 760 -11.40 7.90 11.79
C SER A 760 -12.92 7.73 11.99
N ALA A 761 -13.41 7.71 13.23
CA ALA A 761 -14.81 7.41 13.53
C ALA A 761 -15.73 8.65 13.60
N THR A 762 -15.32 9.81 13.05
CA THR A 762 -16.04 11.09 13.21
C THR A 762 -17.48 11.08 12.66
N ASN A 763 -17.75 10.20 11.69
CA ASN A 763 -19.04 10.10 10.98
C ASN A 763 -19.85 8.83 11.33
N LEU A 764 -19.48 8.12 12.38
CA LEU A 764 -20.19 6.93 12.87
C LEU A 764 -20.78 7.19 14.26
N LYS A 765 -21.91 6.54 14.57
CA LYS A 765 -22.43 6.47 15.95
C LYS A 765 -21.60 5.50 16.79
N GLY A 766 -21.15 4.42 16.16
CA GLY A 766 -20.28 3.42 16.74
C GLY A 766 -20.14 2.20 15.82
N ILE A 767 -19.31 1.26 16.24
CA ILE A 767 -19.13 -0.05 15.63
C ILE A 767 -19.35 -1.09 16.72
N LEU A 768 -20.36 -1.94 16.52
CA LEU A 768 -20.66 -3.09 17.35
C LEU A 768 -20.00 -4.32 16.72
N ILE A 769 -19.41 -5.20 17.53
CA ILE A 769 -18.73 -6.39 17.00
C ILE A 769 -18.91 -7.59 17.93
N ARG A 770 -19.09 -8.78 17.33
CA ARG A 770 -19.08 -10.05 18.04
C ARG A 770 -17.66 -10.59 18.20
N ILE A 771 -17.26 -10.98 19.41
CA ILE A 771 -15.88 -11.41 19.71
C ILE A 771 -15.68 -12.93 19.74
N THR A 772 -16.73 -13.72 19.90
CA THR A 772 -16.66 -15.19 19.79
C THR A 772 -17.29 -15.66 18.47
N PRO A 773 -16.75 -16.74 17.87
CA PRO A 773 -17.33 -17.31 16.66
C PRO A 773 -18.66 -18.04 16.90
N ASP A 774 -19.03 -18.30 18.16
CA ASP A 774 -20.21 -19.08 18.53
C ASP A 774 -21.51 -18.31 18.26
N PHE A 775 -22.46 -18.97 17.60
CA PHE A 775 -23.78 -18.43 17.30
C PHE A 775 -24.88 -19.33 17.87
N ASN A 776 -25.03 -19.26 19.18
CA ASN A 776 -25.95 -20.05 19.99
C ASN A 776 -27.15 -19.21 20.47
N LYS A 777 -28.05 -19.84 21.24
CA LYS A 777 -29.28 -19.22 21.77
C LYS A 777 -28.98 -18.00 22.64
N GLU A 778 -27.89 -18.07 23.41
CA GLU A 778 -27.37 -17.05 24.28
C GLU A 778 -26.99 -15.79 23.48
N THR A 779 -26.20 -15.97 22.42
CA THR A 779 -25.79 -14.89 21.52
C THR A 779 -26.98 -14.23 20.83
N LYS A 780 -27.93 -15.04 20.33
CA LYS A 780 -29.18 -14.54 19.73
C LYS A 780 -29.95 -13.66 20.71
N THR A 781 -30.08 -14.10 21.97
CA THR A 781 -30.81 -13.35 23.01
C THR A 781 -30.19 -11.97 23.24
N ILE A 782 -28.87 -11.88 23.34
CA ILE A 782 -28.18 -10.60 23.58
C ILE A 782 -28.36 -9.66 22.38
N ILE A 783 -28.22 -10.15 21.15
CA ILE A 783 -28.42 -9.36 19.94
C ILE A 783 -29.87 -8.83 19.88
N SER A 784 -30.86 -9.70 20.10
CA SER A 784 -32.27 -9.32 20.07
C SER A 784 -32.61 -8.25 21.11
N GLU A 785 -32.20 -8.44 22.38
CA GLU A 785 -32.48 -7.48 23.44
C GLU A 785 -31.74 -6.14 23.23
N PHE A 786 -30.54 -6.17 22.65
CA PHE A 786 -29.80 -4.96 22.30
C PHE A 786 -30.58 -4.12 21.28
N PHE A 787 -30.95 -4.71 20.13
CA PHE A 787 -31.66 -3.97 19.08
C PHE A 787 -33.08 -3.58 19.50
N LYS A 788 -33.77 -4.42 20.26
CA LYS A 788 -35.08 -4.07 20.86
C LYS A 788 -34.97 -2.85 21.75
N SER A 789 -33.96 -2.79 22.61
CA SER A 789 -33.72 -1.61 23.46
C SER A 789 -33.32 -0.38 22.64
N LEU A 790 -32.47 -0.55 21.63
CA LEU A 790 -31.96 0.54 20.80
C LEU A 790 -33.07 1.20 19.97
N LEU A 791 -33.91 0.39 19.32
CA LEU A 791 -35.08 0.85 18.58
C LEU A 791 -36.15 1.50 19.50
N ASN A 792 -36.07 1.27 20.82
CA ASN A 792 -36.87 1.98 21.83
C ASN A 792 -36.22 3.31 22.29
N ASN A 793 -35.43 3.97 21.43
CA ASN A 793 -34.79 5.27 21.66
C ASN A 793 -33.83 5.34 22.87
N ASN A 794 -33.36 4.20 23.36
CA ASN A 794 -32.27 4.18 24.33
C ASN A 794 -30.93 4.42 23.63
N ASN A 795 -29.96 5.00 24.35
CA ASN A 795 -28.61 5.12 23.79
C ASN A 795 -27.91 3.74 23.68
N LEU A 796 -26.81 3.69 22.94
CA LEU A 796 -26.05 2.46 22.67
C LEU A 796 -25.60 1.76 23.97
N GLY A 797 -25.10 2.52 24.95
CA GLY A 797 -24.61 1.99 26.22
C GLY A 797 -25.71 1.38 27.08
N ILE A 798 -26.84 2.08 27.24
CA ILE A 798 -28.02 1.59 27.96
C ILE A 798 -28.57 0.34 27.28
N SER A 799 -28.61 0.33 25.95
CA SER A 799 -29.11 -0.82 25.19
C SER A 799 -28.26 -2.07 25.38
N LEU A 800 -26.93 -1.91 25.38
CA LEU A 800 -26.01 -3.00 25.67
C LEU A 800 -26.11 -3.47 27.12
N PHE A 801 -26.26 -2.54 28.07
CA PHE A 801 -26.46 -2.86 29.48
C PHE A 801 -27.75 -3.65 29.72
N LYS A 802 -28.88 -3.21 29.13
CA LYS A 802 -30.17 -3.92 29.24
C LYS A 802 -30.09 -5.32 28.64
N ALA A 803 -29.47 -5.47 27.47
CA ALA A 803 -29.27 -6.78 26.85
C ALA A 803 -28.49 -7.76 27.76
N ARG A 804 -27.42 -7.26 28.38
CA ARG A 804 -26.62 -8.04 29.36
C ARG A 804 -27.41 -8.37 30.62
N LYS A 805 -28.22 -7.43 31.12
CA LYS A 805 -29.07 -7.63 32.30
C LYS A 805 -30.14 -8.70 32.04
N GLU A 806 -30.79 -8.68 30.88
CA GLU A 806 -31.78 -9.70 30.51
C GLU A 806 -31.14 -11.08 30.31
N PHE A 807 -29.93 -11.13 29.73
CA PHE A 807 -29.15 -12.36 29.67
C PHE A 807 -28.84 -12.92 31.07
N ALA A 808 -28.32 -12.08 31.95
CA ALA A 808 -27.97 -12.39 33.33
C ALA A 808 -29.17 -12.93 34.13
N LYS A 809 -30.34 -12.28 34.03
CA LYS A 809 -31.58 -12.73 34.70
C LYS A 809 -32.00 -14.14 34.32
N LYS A 810 -31.84 -14.52 33.05
CA LYS A 810 -32.26 -15.83 32.55
C LYS A 810 -31.27 -16.95 32.91
N HIS A 811 -29.98 -16.66 32.91
CA HIS A 811 -28.94 -17.70 32.99
C HIS A 811 -28.22 -17.77 34.34
N PHE A 812 -28.13 -16.68 35.12
CA PHE A 812 -27.50 -16.74 36.45
C PHE A 812 -28.26 -17.60 37.47
N PRO A 813 -29.61 -17.64 37.50
CA PRO A 813 -30.33 -18.56 38.39
C PRO A 813 -30.07 -20.04 38.06
N GLU A 814 -29.91 -20.40 36.79
CA GLU A 814 -29.57 -21.77 36.36
C GLU A 814 -28.11 -22.13 36.69
N LEU A 815 -27.20 -21.16 36.65
CA LEU A 815 -25.79 -21.31 37.05
C LEU A 815 -25.65 -21.58 38.55
N ILE A 816 -26.39 -20.85 39.38
CA ILE A 816 -26.41 -21.03 40.84
C ILE A 816 -26.99 -22.43 41.18
N LYS A 817 -28.09 -22.84 40.54
CA LYS A 817 -28.70 -24.17 40.76
C LYS A 817 -27.81 -25.33 40.28
N THR A 818 -27.12 -25.18 39.15
CA THR A 818 -26.19 -26.22 38.66
C THR A 818 -24.95 -26.35 39.55
N GLU A 819 -24.42 -25.25 40.09
CA GLU A 819 -23.35 -25.27 41.09
C GLU A 819 -23.80 -25.93 42.41
N GLU A 820 -25.00 -25.63 42.90
CA GLU A 820 -25.59 -26.28 44.09
C GLU A 820 -25.76 -27.80 43.91
N SER A 821 -26.15 -28.26 42.72
CA SER A 821 -26.30 -29.70 42.41
C SER A 821 -24.98 -30.46 42.21
N SER A 822 -23.87 -29.74 41.95
CA SER A 822 -22.52 -30.33 41.74
C SER A 822 -21.65 -30.37 43.02
N SER A 823 -22.23 -29.99 44.16
CA SER A 823 -21.57 -29.80 45.45
C SER A 823 -21.05 -31.07 46.16
N THR A 824 -21.09 -32.26 45.53
CA THR A 824 -20.56 -33.50 46.13
C THR A 824 -19.05 -33.73 45.94
N LYS A 825 -18.30 -32.83 45.30
CA LYS A 825 -16.83 -32.90 45.26
C LYS A 825 -16.16 -31.55 45.58
N LEU A 826 -16.21 -31.17 46.86
CA LEU A 826 -15.38 -30.09 47.41
C LEU A 826 -13.89 -30.47 47.36
N LYS A 827 -13.11 -29.82 46.49
CA LYS A 827 -11.65 -29.78 46.62
C LYS A 827 -11.26 -28.74 47.68
N LYS A 828 -10.34 -29.13 48.57
CA LYS A 828 -9.69 -28.27 49.57
C LYS A 828 -8.93 -27.13 48.88
N ASN A 829 -9.56 -25.96 48.77
CA ASN A 829 -9.01 -24.61 48.81
C ASN A 829 -10.12 -23.67 48.31
N GLY A 830 -10.61 -22.80 49.19
CA GLY A 830 -11.87 -22.08 49.08
C GLY A 830 -11.95 -20.95 48.04
N GLU A 831 -11.53 -21.19 46.79
CA GLU A 831 -11.84 -20.32 45.67
C GLU A 831 -12.79 -21.05 44.72
N LYS A 832 -14.06 -20.62 44.70
CA LYS A 832 -15.02 -21.05 43.69
C LYS A 832 -14.61 -20.45 42.35
N GLU A 833 -13.91 -21.22 41.52
CA GLU A 833 -13.78 -20.93 40.09
C GLU A 833 -15.17 -21.04 39.45
N THR A 834 -15.90 -19.92 39.39
CA THR A 834 -17.03 -19.80 38.45
C THR A 834 -16.43 -20.02 37.06
N GLU A 835 -16.85 -21.06 36.35
CA GLU A 835 -16.35 -21.35 35.00
C GLU A 835 -16.60 -20.12 34.11
N PHE A 836 -15.56 -19.30 33.90
CA PHE A 836 -15.59 -18.06 33.12
C PHE A 836 -16.21 -18.25 31.72
N LYS A 837 -16.14 -19.49 31.19
CA LYS A 837 -16.80 -19.93 29.96
C LYS A 837 -18.31 -19.71 29.94
N LYS A 838 -19.01 -19.83 31.08
CA LYS A 838 -20.47 -19.69 31.13
C LYS A 838 -20.93 -18.22 31.13
N ILE A 839 -20.05 -17.28 31.47
CA ILE A 839 -20.29 -15.82 31.42
C ILE A 839 -19.90 -15.24 30.05
N LEU A 840 -19.00 -15.90 29.34
CA LEU A 840 -18.46 -15.46 28.04
C LEU A 840 -19.53 -15.01 27.01
N PRO A 841 -20.70 -15.67 26.89
CA PRO A 841 -21.75 -15.20 26.00
C PRO A 841 -22.26 -13.79 26.33
N ALA A 842 -22.37 -13.42 27.62
CA ALA A 842 -22.77 -12.09 28.07
C ALA A 842 -21.83 -10.98 27.60
N LEU A 843 -20.56 -11.33 27.38
CA LEU A 843 -19.50 -10.42 26.96
C LEU A 843 -19.22 -10.52 25.45
N ASN A 844 -20.00 -11.31 24.71
CA ASN A 844 -19.75 -11.62 23.30
C ASN A 844 -19.88 -10.41 22.37
N ILE A 845 -20.53 -9.33 22.80
CA ILE A 845 -20.68 -8.11 22.00
C ILE A 845 -19.94 -6.95 22.63
N LEU A 846 -19.12 -6.28 21.83
CA LEU A 846 -18.40 -5.06 22.20
C LEU A 846 -18.84 -3.88 21.35
N LEU A 847 -18.92 -2.72 22.00
CA LEU A 847 -19.22 -1.44 21.38
C LEU A 847 -17.95 -0.59 21.34
N PHE A 848 -17.59 -0.11 20.14
CA PHE A 848 -16.54 0.87 19.91
C PHE A 848 -17.18 2.18 19.44
N GLY A 849 -17.10 3.25 20.22
CA GLY A 849 -17.71 4.54 19.91
C GLY A 849 -18.27 5.22 21.16
N GLU A 850 -19.01 6.31 20.96
CA GLU A 850 -19.62 7.08 22.04
C GLU A 850 -20.89 6.37 22.56
N PRO A 851 -20.95 5.92 23.82
CA PRO A 851 -22.05 5.11 24.32
C PRO A 851 -23.36 5.89 24.54
N TRP A 852 -23.31 7.21 24.65
CA TRP A 852 -24.50 8.08 24.83
C TRP A 852 -25.23 8.38 23.51
N ASN A 853 -24.72 7.95 22.36
CA ASN A 853 -25.37 8.11 21.08
C ASN A 853 -26.70 7.34 20.99
N LYS A 854 -27.72 7.98 20.42
CA LYS A 854 -28.99 7.36 19.97
C LYS A 854 -28.99 7.19 18.44
N LEU A 855 -29.87 6.33 17.91
CA LEU A 855 -30.05 6.18 16.45
C LEU A 855 -30.45 7.50 15.79
#